data_AF-A0A5J4U3I3-F1
#
_entry.id   AF-A0A5J4U3I3-F1
#
_cell.length_a   1.000
_cell.length_b   1.000
_cell.length_c   1.000
_cell.angle_alpha   90.00
_cell.angle_beta   90.00
_cell.angle_gamma   90.00
#
_symmetry.space_group_name_H-M   'P 1'
#
loop_
_entity.id
_entity.type
_entity.pdbx_description
1 polymer ?
#
loop_
_entity_poly.entity_id
_entity_poly.type
_entity_poly.pdbx_seq_one_letter_code
_entity_poly.pdbx_strand_id
1 'polypeptide(L)'
;GAMYIDIDFTSEFEFKISDALIKQCQALSTETTDRSGYGGGIFVTGSGEYETTSEGLNLKGMKIYGNTADKAGQSIYVVMTNLVELCKYGIDGEYVKGNYISGISNKNELQGIPIDSTSFNSSSSDTINSRQNYLEDYWNDVRNELYVKQSGNDAWLCTQSSPCRTLEASLIQSNINRIAAFFVYIFDTTSIANTSVISQLASPRIFRNYPLTSTTLSDILINAEGRFNVTGKVRFQLIKFIMESTSLQQDNQGIYGLLSSAEVDLQDCEFHMQNFQSSIGKCFVNVLKGGDHAVSNLKTKDISSLENIIKVDFNEVGSIRISESQFVNITKIDSSITGGIVRAVLQHQSNKLDITDCIFTTCKAQGTFGGAIYIEIQDSNAQITLSRTQILYCEAQYGGGLFIKIDNGGQFIVQSSCELKECKATSGNGGGIYADLTYSASTQTSFLIKDALIQDCQAVSSSTNTGYGGGIFIGGTGTYVPSTKTLDLKGMKIYGNTATQGGQSLYAVMTKLEDWCKYGTLGEYVKGDYDDINSDLSELQGIPQDLVTFTILSSQEIVEQQNYLQYYWSQISLLTQAKALVNESNIDLPLQISLKGWHSICRRNRQRLENQALRVKELPENMIMGCTVVSIMIFSVLRMAEVIRSSAIE
;
A
#
# COMPACT_ATOMS: atom_id res chain seq x y z
N GLY A 1 27.44 -26.06 3.52
CA GLY A 1 26.38 -25.27 2.89
C GLY A 1 25.22 -26.13 2.44
N ALA A 2 24.26 -25.54 1.73
CA ALA A 2 23.10 -26.21 1.15
C ALA A 2 23.45 -27.20 0.04
N MET A 3 24.42 -26.86 -0.81
CA MET A 3 24.81 -27.68 -1.96
C MET A 3 26.33 -27.72 -2.13
N TYR A 4 26.84 -28.90 -2.47
CA TYR A 4 28.20 -29.13 -2.95
C TYR A 4 28.07 -29.74 -4.35
N ILE A 5 28.66 -29.08 -5.34
CA ILE A 5 28.53 -29.43 -6.75
C ILE A 5 29.94 -29.69 -7.28
N ASP A 6 30.20 -30.91 -7.76
CA ASP A 6 31.46 -31.32 -8.38
C ASP A 6 31.15 -31.83 -9.79
N ILE A 7 31.69 -31.15 -10.80
CA ILE A 7 31.33 -31.32 -12.21
C ILE A 7 32.55 -31.77 -13.01
N ASP A 8 32.39 -32.81 -13.82
CA ASP A 8 33.33 -33.09 -14.89
C ASP A 8 32.99 -32.23 -16.11
N PHE A 9 33.74 -31.15 -16.32
CA PHE A 9 33.53 -30.21 -17.43
C PHE A 9 33.94 -30.79 -18.79
N THR A 10 34.56 -31.98 -18.84
CA THR A 10 34.91 -32.63 -20.11
C THR A 10 33.75 -33.40 -20.75
N SER A 11 32.68 -33.64 -19.99
CA SER A 11 31.47 -34.32 -20.42
C SER A 11 30.32 -33.34 -20.59
N GLU A 12 29.36 -33.64 -21.47
CA GLU A 12 28.13 -32.84 -21.59
C GLU A 12 27.32 -32.92 -20.29
N PHE A 13 26.92 -31.78 -19.74
CA PHE A 13 26.14 -31.70 -18.51
C PHE A 13 25.20 -30.50 -18.51
N GLU A 14 24.14 -30.57 -17.70
CA GLU A 14 23.29 -29.44 -17.38
C GLU A 14 22.97 -29.43 -15.88
N PHE A 15 23.25 -28.31 -15.22
CA PHE A 15 22.86 -27.99 -13.85
C PHE A 15 22.21 -26.61 -13.82
N LYS A 16 20.90 -26.58 -13.59
CA LYS A 16 20.09 -25.36 -13.62
C LYS A 16 19.24 -25.20 -12.37
N ILE A 17 19.38 -24.05 -11.71
CA ILE A 17 18.44 -23.61 -10.66
C ILE A 17 17.37 -22.75 -11.32
N SER A 18 16.13 -23.26 -11.37
CA SER A 18 14.99 -22.53 -11.95
C SER A 18 14.34 -21.55 -10.97
N ASP A 19 14.13 -21.97 -9.72
CA ASP A 19 13.72 -21.13 -8.58
C ASP A 19 14.13 -21.85 -7.29
N ALA A 20 14.99 -21.23 -6.48
CA ALA A 20 15.37 -21.81 -5.19
C ALA A 20 15.68 -20.73 -4.16
N LEU A 21 15.22 -20.90 -2.92
CA LEU A 21 15.59 -20.07 -1.78
C LEU A 21 16.68 -20.77 -0.97
N ILE A 22 17.88 -20.17 -0.93
CA ILE A 22 19.04 -20.64 -0.16
C ILE A 22 19.29 -19.64 0.95
N LYS A 23 18.81 -19.97 2.14
CA LYS A 23 18.77 -19.04 3.27
C LYS A 23 19.39 -19.67 4.52
N GLN A 24 20.16 -18.89 5.25
CA GLN A 24 20.73 -19.26 6.57
C GLN A 24 21.54 -20.57 6.57
N CYS A 25 22.21 -20.87 5.45
CA CYS A 25 23.10 -22.01 5.34
C CYS A 25 24.50 -21.64 5.82
N GLN A 26 25.23 -22.62 6.34
CA GLN A 26 26.57 -22.42 6.90
C GLN A 26 27.61 -23.38 6.30
N ALA A 27 28.83 -22.90 6.09
CA ALA A 27 30.01 -23.70 5.81
C ALA A 27 31.06 -23.49 6.91
N LEU A 28 31.23 -24.50 7.77
CA LEU A 28 32.20 -24.48 8.86
C LEU A 28 33.58 -24.97 8.40
N SER A 29 34.61 -24.40 8.99
CA SER A 29 36.00 -24.84 8.87
C SER A 29 36.34 -25.81 10.01
N THR A 30 37.19 -26.79 9.73
CA THR A 30 37.67 -27.77 10.72
C THR A 30 39.18 -27.86 10.67
N GLU A 31 39.83 -28.03 11.83
CA GLU A 31 41.30 -28.16 11.90
C GLU A 31 41.85 -29.39 11.16
N THR A 32 40.98 -30.36 10.87
CA THR A 32 41.35 -31.60 10.17
C THR A 32 41.35 -31.47 8.64
N THR A 33 40.75 -30.42 8.07
CA THR A 33 40.67 -30.25 6.61
C THR A 33 40.86 -28.80 6.17
N ASP A 34 41.98 -28.53 5.50
CA ASP A 34 42.31 -27.20 4.96
C ASP A 34 41.36 -26.71 3.85
N ARG A 35 40.48 -27.58 3.36
CA ARG A 35 39.52 -27.32 2.28
C ARG A 35 38.06 -27.19 2.74
N SER A 36 37.80 -27.19 4.05
CA SER A 36 36.48 -26.86 4.62
C SER A 36 36.30 -25.34 4.83
N GLY A 37 35.05 -24.89 4.96
CA GLY A 37 34.71 -23.49 5.30
C GLY A 37 34.40 -22.54 4.13
N TYR A 38 34.20 -23.06 2.92
CA TYR A 38 33.87 -22.26 1.73
C TYR A 38 32.43 -22.50 1.25
N GLY A 39 31.78 -21.49 0.66
CA GLY A 39 30.48 -21.65 0.00
C GLY A 39 29.34 -21.95 0.97
N GLY A 40 29.00 -20.98 1.81
CA GLY A 40 28.01 -21.15 2.89
C GLY A 40 26.64 -21.61 2.40
N GLY A 41 26.22 -21.14 1.22
CA GLY A 41 25.09 -21.67 0.47
C GLY A 41 25.51 -22.79 -0.50
N ILE A 42 26.29 -22.46 -1.51
CA ILE A 42 26.71 -23.36 -2.59
C ILE A 42 28.24 -23.34 -2.69
N PHE A 43 28.84 -24.53 -2.77
CA PHE A 43 30.21 -24.70 -3.22
C PHE A 43 30.21 -25.40 -4.58
N VAL A 44 30.83 -24.79 -5.59
CA VAL A 44 30.94 -25.34 -6.95
C VAL A 44 32.40 -25.63 -7.25
N THR A 45 32.69 -26.84 -7.74
CA THR A 45 34.00 -27.22 -8.24
C THR A 45 33.89 -28.15 -9.45
N GLY A 46 35.02 -28.44 -10.08
CA GLY A 46 35.06 -29.43 -11.15
C GLY A 46 36.44 -29.66 -11.74
N SER A 47 36.51 -30.69 -12.59
CA SER A 47 37.69 -31.07 -13.39
C SER A 47 37.48 -30.74 -14.87
N GLY A 48 38.55 -30.48 -15.61
CA GLY A 48 38.48 -30.11 -17.02
C GLY A 48 38.29 -28.61 -17.26
N GLU A 49 38.08 -28.23 -18.53
CA GLU A 49 37.84 -26.84 -18.95
C GLU A 49 36.36 -26.64 -19.27
N TYR A 50 35.72 -25.68 -18.59
CA TYR A 50 34.31 -25.38 -18.82
C TYR A 50 34.11 -24.55 -20.09
N GLU A 51 33.28 -25.04 -21.02
CA GLU A 51 32.87 -24.29 -22.19
C GLU A 51 31.65 -23.40 -21.88
N THR A 52 31.86 -22.08 -21.82
CA THR A 52 30.82 -21.13 -21.41
C THR A 52 29.60 -21.08 -22.32
N THR A 53 29.75 -21.45 -23.60
CA THR A 53 28.67 -21.50 -24.59
C THR A 53 27.71 -22.67 -24.39
N SER A 54 28.03 -23.62 -23.52
CA SER A 54 27.17 -24.78 -23.24
C SER A 54 25.93 -24.44 -22.42
N GLU A 55 25.93 -23.30 -21.71
CA GLU A 55 24.93 -22.96 -20.67
C GLU A 55 24.75 -24.05 -19.60
N GLY A 56 25.70 -24.99 -19.50
CA GLY A 56 25.61 -26.17 -18.64
C GLY A 56 25.54 -25.83 -17.16
N LEU A 57 26.04 -24.66 -16.73
CA LEU A 57 25.89 -24.17 -15.35
C LEU A 57 25.06 -22.88 -15.31
N ASN A 58 23.87 -22.95 -14.70
CA ASN A 58 22.95 -21.81 -14.62
C ASN A 58 22.34 -21.68 -13.22
N LEU A 59 22.81 -20.70 -12.46
CA LEU A 59 22.36 -20.42 -11.10
C LEU A 59 21.39 -19.22 -11.03
N LYS A 60 20.87 -18.71 -12.16
CA LYS A 60 20.06 -17.48 -12.23
C LYS A 60 18.85 -17.49 -11.30
N GLY A 61 18.17 -18.64 -11.16
CA GLY A 61 16.92 -18.75 -10.40
C GLY A 61 17.08 -18.76 -8.88
N MET A 62 18.31 -18.70 -8.34
CA MET A 62 18.51 -18.77 -6.89
C MET A 62 18.31 -17.41 -6.20
N LYS A 63 17.81 -17.46 -4.97
CA LYS A 63 17.74 -16.35 -4.03
C LYS A 63 18.55 -16.71 -2.79
N ILE A 64 19.62 -15.95 -2.53
CA ILE A 64 20.55 -16.16 -1.43
C ILE A 64 20.31 -15.13 -0.31
N TYR A 65 20.21 -15.58 0.94
CA TYR A 65 19.98 -14.69 2.10
C TYR A 65 20.65 -15.19 3.39
N GLY A 66 21.50 -14.36 4.00
CA GLY A 66 22.02 -14.61 5.35
C GLY A 66 22.81 -15.92 5.49
N ASN A 67 23.45 -16.37 4.42
CA ASN A 67 24.34 -17.52 4.45
C ASN A 67 25.70 -17.11 5.04
N THR A 68 26.45 -18.05 5.58
CA THR A 68 27.76 -17.79 6.20
C THR A 68 28.77 -18.90 5.89
N ALA A 69 30.02 -18.52 5.75
CA ALA A 69 31.15 -19.40 5.52
C ALA A 69 32.33 -18.92 6.38
N ASP A 70 33.02 -19.86 7.02
CA ASP A 70 34.14 -19.51 7.90
C ASP A 70 35.33 -18.89 7.15
N LYS A 71 35.49 -19.21 5.85
CA LYS A 71 36.62 -18.75 5.03
C LYS A 71 36.21 -17.75 3.95
N ALA A 72 35.43 -18.16 2.95
CA ALA A 72 35.06 -17.30 1.84
C ALA A 72 33.82 -17.81 1.08
N GLY A 73 33.14 -16.90 0.40
CA GLY A 73 31.90 -17.17 -0.34
C GLY A 73 30.77 -17.45 0.64
N GLN A 74 30.29 -16.41 1.32
CA GLN A 74 29.23 -16.53 2.33
C GLN A 74 28.01 -17.23 1.77
N SER A 75 27.66 -16.94 0.52
CA SER A 75 26.65 -17.67 -0.21
C SER A 75 27.25 -18.62 -1.22
N ILE A 76 28.18 -18.19 -2.06
CA ILE A 76 28.71 -19.02 -3.15
C ILE A 76 30.22 -18.93 -3.21
N TYR A 77 30.85 -20.10 -3.33
CA TYR A 77 32.26 -20.21 -3.67
C TYR A 77 32.45 -21.10 -4.90
N VAL A 78 33.14 -20.60 -5.94
CA VAL A 78 33.35 -21.32 -7.20
C VAL A 78 34.84 -21.59 -7.44
N VAL A 79 35.17 -22.84 -7.76
CA VAL A 79 36.52 -23.32 -8.07
C VAL A 79 36.51 -23.97 -9.45
N MET A 80 36.94 -23.26 -10.48
CA MET A 80 37.06 -23.80 -11.84
C MET A 80 38.04 -22.98 -12.67
N THR A 81 38.66 -23.57 -13.69
CA THR A 81 39.65 -22.90 -14.55
C THR A 81 39.06 -21.70 -15.30
N ASN A 82 37.91 -21.87 -15.96
CA ASN A 82 37.26 -20.83 -16.78
C ASN A 82 36.24 -19.99 -15.99
N LEU A 83 36.54 -19.72 -14.71
CA LEU A 83 35.65 -18.94 -13.83
C LEU A 83 35.46 -17.52 -14.36
N VAL A 84 36.53 -16.89 -14.86
CA VAL A 84 36.48 -15.51 -15.36
C VAL A 84 35.56 -15.42 -16.57
N GLU A 85 35.65 -16.38 -17.49
CA GLU A 85 34.83 -16.48 -18.68
C GLU A 85 33.37 -16.73 -18.31
N LEU A 86 33.09 -17.64 -17.36
CA LEU A 86 31.72 -17.86 -16.87
C LEU A 86 31.13 -16.58 -16.26
N CYS A 87 31.91 -15.87 -15.47
CA CYS A 87 31.52 -14.59 -14.90
C CYS A 87 31.23 -13.53 -15.97
N LYS A 88 32.02 -13.48 -17.05
CA LYS A 88 31.84 -12.56 -18.18
C LYS A 88 30.73 -12.97 -19.14
N TYR A 89 30.27 -14.22 -19.07
CA TYR A 89 29.23 -14.73 -19.95
C TYR A 89 27.85 -14.20 -19.55
N GLY A 90 27.12 -13.65 -20.53
CA GLY A 90 25.85 -12.97 -20.30
C GLY A 90 26.02 -11.52 -19.82
N ILE A 91 25.07 -11.05 -19.01
CA ILE A 91 25.05 -9.68 -18.46
C ILE A 91 25.33 -9.69 -16.95
N ASP A 92 26.36 -8.96 -16.52
CA ASP A 92 26.71 -8.74 -15.11
C ASP A 92 26.78 -10.03 -14.28
N GLY A 93 27.39 -11.11 -14.77
CA GLY A 93 27.52 -12.37 -14.04
C GLY A 93 26.20 -13.10 -13.76
N GLU A 94 25.15 -12.86 -14.56
CA GLU A 94 23.81 -13.39 -14.33
C GLU A 94 23.77 -14.91 -14.07
N TYR A 95 24.63 -15.70 -14.70
CA TYR A 95 24.68 -17.16 -14.52
C TYR A 95 25.16 -17.63 -13.14
N VAL A 96 25.77 -16.75 -12.34
CA VAL A 96 26.34 -17.10 -11.03
C VAL A 96 25.86 -16.20 -9.88
N LYS A 97 25.15 -15.11 -10.17
CA LYS A 97 24.82 -14.09 -9.15
C LYS A 97 23.50 -14.31 -8.41
N GLY A 98 22.53 -14.99 -9.01
CA GLY A 98 21.18 -15.10 -8.44
C GLY A 98 20.55 -13.71 -8.19
N ASN A 99 20.11 -13.43 -6.97
CA ASN A 99 19.63 -12.12 -6.51
C ASN A 99 20.73 -11.18 -5.99
N TYR A 100 22.02 -11.48 -6.17
CA TYR A 100 23.12 -10.56 -5.87
C TYR A 100 23.11 -9.36 -6.82
N ILE A 101 23.29 -8.16 -6.27
CA ILE A 101 23.30 -6.91 -7.04
C ILE A 101 24.67 -6.24 -6.88
N SER A 102 25.40 -6.04 -7.98
CA SER A 102 26.72 -5.42 -8.02
C SER A 102 26.75 -4.09 -7.24
N GLY A 103 27.70 -3.95 -6.30
CA GLY A 103 27.88 -2.79 -5.41
C GLY A 103 26.75 -2.53 -4.39
N ILE A 104 25.73 -3.40 -4.35
CA ILE A 104 24.67 -3.42 -3.33
C ILE A 104 24.82 -4.62 -2.39
N SER A 105 25.10 -5.80 -2.92
CA SER A 105 25.33 -6.97 -2.09
C SER A 105 26.73 -6.92 -1.46
N ASN A 106 26.92 -7.57 -0.31
CA ASN A 106 28.24 -7.70 0.32
C ASN A 106 29.14 -8.54 -0.61
N LYS A 107 30.30 -8.01 -1.02
CA LYS A 107 31.21 -8.69 -1.96
C LYS A 107 31.60 -10.11 -1.50
N ASN A 108 31.65 -10.34 -0.19
CA ASN A 108 31.95 -11.66 0.38
C ASN A 108 30.87 -12.72 0.11
N GLU A 109 29.67 -12.34 -0.33
CA GLU A 109 28.62 -13.31 -0.70
C GLU A 109 29.07 -14.23 -1.84
N LEU A 110 29.78 -13.68 -2.83
CA LEU A 110 30.17 -14.37 -4.05
C LEU A 110 31.68 -14.27 -4.24
N GLN A 111 32.37 -15.38 -4.00
CA GLN A 111 33.82 -15.48 -4.17
C GLN A 111 34.18 -16.71 -5.01
N GLY A 112 35.40 -16.75 -5.51
CA GLY A 112 35.89 -17.92 -6.20
C GLY A 112 37.34 -17.78 -6.64
N ILE A 113 37.86 -18.82 -7.26
CA ILE A 113 39.26 -18.90 -7.69
C ILE A 113 39.37 -19.62 -9.04
N PRO A 114 40.09 -19.04 -10.03
CA PRO A 114 40.18 -19.59 -11.37
C PRO A 114 41.24 -20.69 -11.48
N ILE A 115 41.00 -21.84 -10.83
CA ILE A 115 41.85 -23.04 -10.88
C ILE A 115 41.00 -24.32 -10.88
N ASP A 116 41.57 -25.43 -11.35
CA ASP A 116 40.93 -26.73 -11.26
C ASP A 116 40.85 -27.26 -9.81
N SER A 117 39.97 -28.24 -9.59
CA SER A 117 39.76 -28.88 -8.28
C SER A 117 41.03 -29.52 -7.71
N THR A 118 41.91 -30.11 -8.53
CA THR A 118 43.16 -30.76 -8.06
C THR A 118 44.14 -29.72 -7.54
N SER A 119 44.30 -28.62 -8.27
CA SER A 119 45.11 -27.46 -7.91
C SER A 119 44.58 -26.80 -6.63
N PHE A 120 43.26 -26.64 -6.51
CA PHE A 120 42.63 -26.11 -5.29
C PHE A 120 42.88 -27.01 -4.09
N ASN A 121 42.67 -28.31 -4.24
CA ASN A 121 42.84 -29.29 -3.16
C ASN A 121 44.29 -29.42 -2.68
N SER A 122 45.27 -29.19 -3.56
CA SER A 122 46.71 -29.26 -3.24
C SER A 122 47.36 -27.92 -2.83
N SER A 123 46.69 -26.78 -3.04
CA SER A 123 47.25 -25.44 -2.73
C SER A 123 47.35 -25.14 -1.22
N SER A 124 48.20 -24.22 -0.78
CA SER A 124 48.13 -23.75 0.61
C SER A 124 46.95 -22.80 0.83
N SER A 125 46.48 -22.62 2.06
CA SER A 125 45.46 -21.61 2.39
C SER A 125 45.92 -20.19 2.01
N ASP A 126 47.21 -19.88 2.18
CA ASP A 126 47.78 -18.59 1.77
C ASP A 126 47.69 -18.38 0.26
N THR A 127 47.99 -19.43 -0.52
CA THR A 127 47.88 -19.40 -1.98
C THR A 127 46.44 -19.18 -2.44
N ILE A 128 45.47 -19.82 -1.80
CA ILE A 128 44.05 -19.62 -2.10
C ILE A 128 43.65 -18.19 -1.76
N ASN A 129 43.98 -17.72 -0.56
CA ASN A 129 43.64 -16.37 -0.10
C ASN A 129 44.25 -15.29 -1.00
N SER A 130 45.45 -15.50 -1.55
CA SER A 130 46.10 -14.55 -2.46
C SER A 130 45.57 -14.59 -3.90
N ARG A 131 44.89 -15.67 -4.32
CA ARG A 131 44.46 -15.88 -5.72
C ARG A 131 42.94 -15.84 -5.91
N GLN A 132 42.18 -16.09 -4.86
CA GLN A 132 40.73 -15.96 -4.91
C GLN A 132 40.34 -14.49 -5.12
N ASN A 133 39.16 -14.27 -5.69
CA ASN A 133 38.62 -12.94 -5.89
C ASN A 133 37.11 -12.91 -5.63
N TYR A 134 36.56 -11.70 -5.52
CA TYR A 134 35.12 -11.50 -5.57
C TYR A 134 34.65 -11.75 -7.00
N LEU A 135 33.59 -12.55 -7.18
CA LEU A 135 33.14 -12.88 -8.53
C LEU A 135 32.72 -11.62 -9.31
N GLU A 136 32.20 -10.60 -8.61
CA GLU A 136 31.80 -9.34 -9.24
C GLU A 136 32.93 -8.51 -9.84
N ASP A 137 34.19 -8.78 -9.47
CA ASP A 137 35.34 -8.13 -10.08
C ASP A 137 35.70 -8.73 -11.45
N TYR A 138 35.16 -9.91 -11.79
CA TYR A 138 35.36 -10.52 -13.10
C TYR A 138 34.39 -10.00 -14.16
N TRP A 139 33.21 -9.51 -13.78
CA TRP A 139 32.19 -9.02 -14.75
C TRP A 139 31.99 -7.50 -14.76
N ASN A 140 32.64 -6.75 -13.86
CA ASN A 140 32.55 -5.28 -13.81
C ASN A 140 33.90 -4.61 -14.10
N ASP A 141 34.23 -4.40 -15.38
CA ASP A 141 35.53 -3.80 -15.74
C ASP A 141 35.61 -2.26 -15.50
N VAL A 142 34.49 -1.54 -15.24
CA VAL A 142 34.53 -0.10 -14.89
C VAL A 142 33.43 0.30 -13.89
N ARG A 143 33.80 0.58 -12.63
CA ARG A 143 32.93 1.17 -11.59
C ARG A 143 33.52 2.48 -11.07
N ASN A 144 32.66 3.48 -10.88
CA ASN A 144 33.00 4.68 -10.12
C ASN A 144 32.50 4.49 -8.69
N GLU A 145 33.38 4.02 -7.80
CA GLU A 145 33.12 3.91 -6.36
C GLU A 145 33.68 5.14 -5.65
N LEU A 146 32.80 5.94 -5.05
CA LEU A 146 33.15 7.18 -4.34
C LEU A 146 32.68 7.07 -2.90
N TYR A 147 33.45 7.63 -1.98
CA TYR A 147 33.23 7.51 -0.54
C TYR A 147 33.09 8.90 0.07
N VAL A 148 32.12 9.07 0.96
CA VAL A 148 31.86 10.32 1.67
C VAL A 148 31.70 10.11 3.17
N LYS A 149 32.10 11.12 3.95
CA LYS A 149 31.93 11.17 5.41
C LYS A 149 31.92 12.61 5.93
N GLN A 150 31.39 12.85 7.12
CA GLN A 150 31.24 14.18 7.72
C GLN A 150 32.59 14.89 7.90
N SER A 151 33.62 14.13 8.29
CA SER A 151 35.00 14.61 8.49
C SER A 151 35.84 14.62 7.21
N GLY A 152 35.24 14.39 6.04
CA GLY A 152 35.90 14.35 4.74
C GLY A 152 36.29 15.74 4.21
N ASN A 153 36.85 15.75 2.99
CA ASN A 153 37.20 16.99 2.28
C ASN A 153 36.91 16.87 0.78
N ASP A 154 36.13 17.79 0.23
CA ASP A 154 35.70 17.77 -1.19
C ASP A 154 36.82 18.05 -2.20
N ALA A 155 38.01 18.46 -1.73
CA ALA A 155 39.21 18.55 -2.54
C ALA A 155 39.94 17.21 -2.72
N TRP A 156 39.51 16.15 -2.02
CA TRP A 156 40.11 14.82 -2.14
C TRP A 156 39.53 14.01 -3.31
N LEU A 157 40.13 12.85 -3.56
CA LEU A 157 39.73 11.94 -4.64
C LEU A 157 38.50 11.08 -4.31
N CYS A 158 37.83 11.34 -3.19
CA CYS A 158 36.70 10.58 -2.66
C CYS A 158 36.95 9.05 -2.60
N THR A 159 38.18 8.62 -2.31
CA THR A 159 38.51 7.20 -2.14
C THR A 159 38.12 6.72 -0.75
N GLN A 160 38.07 5.42 -0.53
CA GLN A 160 37.77 4.85 0.80
C GLN A 160 38.73 5.39 1.90
N SER A 161 40.02 5.58 1.57
CA SER A 161 41.03 6.13 2.50
C SER A 161 40.96 7.65 2.65
N SER A 162 40.47 8.35 1.62
CA SER A 162 40.40 9.82 1.55
C SER A 162 39.01 10.25 1.06
N PRO A 163 37.95 10.05 1.88
CA PRO A 163 36.58 10.30 1.48
C PRO A 163 36.22 11.79 1.45
N CYS A 164 35.34 12.16 0.53
CA CYS A 164 34.85 13.53 0.39
C CYS A 164 33.86 13.90 1.50
N ARG A 165 33.55 15.19 1.63
CA ARG A 165 32.67 15.70 2.68
C ARG A 165 31.20 15.68 2.28
N THR A 166 30.92 16.12 1.06
CA THR A 166 29.57 16.37 0.55
C THR A 166 29.32 15.61 -0.74
N LEU A 167 28.05 15.57 -1.18
CA LEU A 167 27.68 15.05 -2.49
C LEU A 167 28.00 16.03 -3.64
N GLU A 168 28.61 17.17 -3.32
CA GLU A 168 28.96 18.23 -4.29
C GLU A 168 30.44 18.21 -4.67
N ALA A 169 31.21 17.26 -4.15
CA ALA A 169 32.58 17.04 -4.57
C ALA A 169 32.67 16.88 -6.10
N SER A 170 33.68 17.50 -6.71
CA SER A 170 33.82 17.59 -8.18
C SER A 170 33.86 16.22 -8.87
N LEU A 171 34.44 15.21 -8.21
CA LEU A 171 34.47 13.84 -8.72
C LEU A 171 33.11 13.15 -8.69
N ILE A 172 32.26 13.44 -7.71
CA ILE A 172 30.88 12.93 -7.67
C ILE A 172 30.12 13.53 -8.86
N GLN A 173 30.14 14.86 -8.99
CA GLN A 173 29.41 15.57 -10.05
C GLN A 173 29.86 15.18 -11.47
N SER A 174 31.17 15.02 -11.68
CA SER A 174 31.72 14.69 -13.02
C SER A 174 31.55 13.22 -13.42
N ASN A 175 31.25 12.31 -12.49
CA ASN A 175 31.08 10.89 -12.76
C ASN A 175 29.62 10.40 -12.68
N ILE A 176 28.72 11.11 -12.00
CA ILE A 176 27.34 10.66 -11.74
C ILE A 176 26.55 10.30 -13.00
N ASN A 177 26.85 10.92 -14.15
CA ASN A 177 26.14 10.66 -15.41
C ASN A 177 26.96 9.89 -16.47
N ARG A 178 28.15 9.36 -16.13
CA ARG A 178 28.97 8.54 -17.06
C ARG A 178 28.38 7.15 -17.28
N ILE A 179 28.63 6.49 -18.40
CA ILE A 179 28.02 5.17 -18.66
C ILE A 179 28.36 4.08 -17.62
N ALA A 180 29.55 4.17 -17.01
CA ALA A 180 30.00 3.26 -15.97
C ALA A 180 29.05 3.24 -14.76
N ALA A 181 29.00 2.10 -14.08
CA ALA A 181 28.25 1.97 -12.82
C ALA A 181 28.80 2.96 -11.79
N PHE A 182 27.93 3.51 -10.95
CA PHE A 182 28.26 4.63 -10.08
C PHE A 182 27.68 4.41 -8.68
N PHE A 183 28.56 4.44 -7.69
CA PHE A 183 28.27 4.14 -6.30
C PHE A 183 28.82 5.25 -5.41
N VAL A 184 28.00 5.74 -4.49
CA VAL A 184 28.42 6.60 -3.39
C VAL A 184 28.17 5.87 -2.09
N TYR A 185 29.26 5.56 -1.39
CA TYR A 185 29.29 4.90 -0.11
C TYR A 185 29.45 5.94 1.02
N ILE A 186 28.51 5.96 1.95
CA ILE A 186 28.42 6.98 3.00
C ILE A 186 28.78 6.35 4.34
N PHE A 187 29.88 6.77 4.97
CA PHE A 187 30.32 6.21 6.26
C PHE A 187 29.41 6.60 7.42
N ASP A 188 29.06 7.88 7.49
CA ASP A 188 28.30 8.47 8.59
C ASP A 188 27.27 9.46 8.03
N THR A 189 27.63 10.73 7.85
CA THR A 189 26.77 11.81 7.39
C THR A 189 27.40 12.52 6.20
N THR A 190 26.58 12.88 5.23
CA THR A 190 26.92 13.79 4.14
C THR A 190 25.79 14.79 3.91
N SER A 191 26.00 15.77 3.05
CA SER A 191 24.99 16.77 2.71
C SER A 191 24.95 17.07 1.22
N ILE A 192 23.83 17.65 0.80
CA ILE A 192 23.64 18.24 -0.52
C ILE A 192 23.03 19.63 -0.35
N ALA A 193 23.76 20.67 -0.78
CA ALA A 193 23.31 22.06 -0.69
C ALA A 193 22.67 22.59 -1.97
N ASN A 194 23.03 22.02 -3.13
CA ASN A 194 22.53 22.42 -4.45
C ASN A 194 21.85 21.25 -5.18
N THR A 195 21.45 21.48 -6.43
CA THR A 195 20.83 20.44 -7.27
C THR A 195 21.86 19.42 -7.75
N SER A 196 21.61 18.14 -7.49
CA SER A 196 22.29 17.02 -8.16
C SER A 196 21.42 16.51 -9.30
N VAL A 197 21.95 16.48 -10.53
CA VAL A 197 21.22 16.01 -11.72
C VAL A 197 21.63 14.58 -12.05
N ILE A 198 20.67 13.67 -12.06
CA ILE A 198 20.84 12.24 -12.36
C ILE A 198 20.08 11.92 -13.64
N SER A 199 20.81 11.74 -14.75
CA SER A 199 20.25 11.54 -16.08
C SER A 199 20.65 10.24 -16.76
N GLN A 200 21.49 9.41 -16.12
CA GLN A 200 21.90 8.13 -16.71
C GLN A 200 20.76 7.10 -16.72
N LEU A 201 20.59 6.43 -17.86
CA LEU A 201 19.57 5.40 -18.08
C LEU A 201 20.12 3.97 -18.06
N ALA A 202 21.40 3.79 -18.37
CA ALA A 202 22.00 2.46 -18.51
C ALA A 202 22.09 1.69 -17.18
N SER A 203 22.40 2.39 -16.08
CA SER A 203 22.48 1.80 -14.75
C SER A 203 22.03 2.79 -13.67
N PRO A 204 21.41 2.30 -12.59
CA PRO A 204 21.02 3.16 -11.47
C PRO A 204 22.24 3.75 -10.76
N ARG A 205 22.08 4.99 -10.27
CA ARG A 205 23.04 5.67 -9.39
C ARG A 205 22.74 5.31 -7.97
N ILE A 206 23.68 4.64 -7.31
CA ILE A 206 23.44 4.01 -6.03
C ILE A 206 24.10 4.84 -4.93
N PHE A 207 23.30 5.26 -3.96
CA PHE A 207 23.74 5.93 -2.75
C PHE A 207 23.36 5.05 -1.57
N ARG A 208 24.36 4.66 -0.76
CA ARG A 208 24.11 3.75 0.35
C ARG A 208 25.10 3.88 1.49
N ASN A 209 24.74 3.28 2.62
CA ASN A 209 25.59 3.20 3.79
C ASN A 209 26.90 2.43 3.55
N TYR A 210 27.87 2.65 4.43
CA TYR A 210 29.13 1.93 4.49
C TYR A 210 29.54 1.71 5.96
N PRO A 211 30.13 0.55 6.34
CA PRO A 211 30.54 -0.58 5.49
C PRO A 211 29.38 -1.41 4.96
N LEU A 212 29.57 -2.09 3.81
CA LEU A 212 28.51 -2.84 3.11
C LEU A 212 28.02 -4.08 3.89
N THR A 213 28.75 -4.48 4.93
CA THR A 213 28.36 -5.53 5.87
C THR A 213 27.36 -5.05 6.92
N SER A 214 27.18 -3.73 7.05
CA SER A 214 26.31 -3.10 8.03
C SER A 214 24.93 -2.81 7.44
N THR A 215 23.90 -2.92 8.26
CA THR A 215 22.54 -2.44 7.96
C THR A 215 22.21 -1.13 8.69
N THR A 216 23.19 -0.52 9.36
CA THR A 216 23.01 0.80 10.00
C THR A 216 22.89 1.87 8.92
N LEU A 217 21.89 2.74 9.05
CA LEU A 217 21.65 3.82 8.11
C LEU A 217 22.76 4.87 8.15
N SER A 218 23.04 5.45 6.99
CA SER A 218 23.88 6.65 6.88
C SER A 218 23.03 7.86 6.51
N ASP A 219 23.46 9.04 6.93
CA ASP A 219 22.67 10.25 6.86
C ASP A 219 22.96 11.05 5.57
N ILE A 220 21.91 11.49 4.87
CA ILE A 220 21.97 12.53 3.86
C ILE A 220 21.16 13.73 4.33
N LEU A 221 21.85 14.83 4.63
CA LEU A 221 21.21 16.11 4.90
C LEU A 221 20.89 16.83 3.57
N ILE A 222 19.61 17.05 3.29
CA ILE A 222 19.12 17.86 2.17
C ILE A 222 18.89 19.29 2.67
N ASN A 223 19.79 20.20 2.30
CA ASN A 223 19.68 21.59 2.74
C ASN A 223 18.53 22.34 2.05
N ALA A 224 18.29 23.58 2.46
CA ALA A 224 17.22 24.44 1.95
C ALA A 224 17.17 24.56 0.41
N GLU A 225 18.29 24.51 -0.30
CA GLU A 225 18.34 24.52 -1.78
C GLU A 225 18.78 23.16 -2.40
N GLY A 226 19.07 22.18 -1.54
CA GLY A 226 19.48 20.85 -1.94
C GLY A 226 18.33 20.05 -2.52
N ARG A 227 18.60 19.30 -3.60
CA ARG A 227 17.66 18.36 -4.22
C ARG A 227 18.34 17.38 -5.18
N PHE A 228 17.67 16.27 -5.46
CA PHE A 228 18.01 15.34 -6.53
C PHE A 228 17.01 15.47 -7.68
N ASN A 229 17.46 15.96 -8.84
CA ASN A 229 16.67 16.01 -10.07
C ASN A 229 16.97 14.77 -10.90
N VAL A 230 15.98 13.91 -11.06
CA VAL A 230 16.12 12.58 -11.66
C VAL A 230 15.37 12.53 -12.99
N THR A 231 16.11 12.34 -14.07
CA THR A 231 15.59 11.97 -15.39
C THR A 231 16.04 10.58 -15.84
N GLY A 232 17.06 10.04 -15.16
CA GLY A 232 17.58 8.69 -15.31
C GLY A 232 17.19 7.79 -14.13
N LYS A 233 18.10 6.91 -13.72
CA LYS A 233 17.84 5.91 -12.68
C LYS A 233 18.64 6.20 -11.41
N VAL A 234 17.99 6.19 -10.24
CA VAL A 234 18.64 6.35 -8.93
C VAL A 234 18.10 5.34 -7.92
N ARG A 235 18.98 4.83 -7.06
CA ARG A 235 18.63 4.04 -5.90
C ARG A 235 19.28 4.60 -4.64
N PHE A 236 18.47 4.81 -3.61
CA PHE A 236 18.91 5.10 -2.26
C PHE A 236 18.62 3.89 -1.38
N GLN A 237 19.64 3.41 -0.69
CA GLN A 237 19.53 2.21 0.14
C GLN A 237 20.17 2.41 1.50
N LEU A 238 19.46 2.06 2.58
CA LEU A 238 19.94 2.21 3.95
C LEU A 238 20.36 3.66 4.24
N ILE A 239 19.53 4.61 3.80
CA ILE A 239 19.76 6.05 3.98
C ILE A 239 18.72 6.64 4.91
N LYS A 240 19.18 7.41 5.89
CA LYS A 240 18.36 8.34 6.65
C LYS A 240 18.45 9.72 6.03
N PHE A 241 17.36 10.16 5.42
CA PHE A 241 17.23 11.52 4.91
C PHE A 241 16.82 12.47 6.03
N ILE A 242 17.56 13.56 6.14
CA ILE A 242 17.25 14.66 7.04
C ILE A 242 17.03 15.88 6.16
N MET A 243 15.88 16.53 6.27
CA MET A 243 15.57 17.69 5.43
C MET A 243 15.46 18.95 6.27
N GLU A 244 16.09 20.02 5.80
CA GLU A 244 15.99 21.33 6.41
C GLU A 244 14.58 21.89 6.28
N SER A 245 14.13 22.58 7.32
CA SER A 245 12.88 23.32 7.27
C SER A 245 13.01 24.54 6.37
N THR A 246 12.02 24.70 5.51
CA THR A 246 11.89 25.84 4.60
C THR A 246 10.44 26.30 4.60
N SER A 247 10.21 27.51 4.10
CA SER A 247 8.86 27.89 3.65
C SER A 247 8.37 26.92 2.56
N LEU A 248 7.07 26.98 2.24
CA LEU A 248 6.48 26.19 1.15
C LEU A 248 7.29 26.38 -0.14
N GLN A 249 7.72 25.27 -0.75
CA GLN A 249 8.50 25.25 -1.99
C GLN A 249 7.94 24.19 -2.96
N GLN A 250 7.13 24.64 -3.92
CA GLN A 250 6.44 23.75 -4.88
C GLN A 250 7.33 23.27 -6.04
N ASP A 251 8.48 23.91 -6.28
CA ASP A 251 9.42 23.54 -7.34
C ASP A 251 10.77 23.01 -6.82
N ASN A 252 10.89 22.83 -5.50
CA ASN A 252 12.15 22.40 -4.85
C ASN A 252 11.93 21.16 -3.98
N GLN A 253 11.74 20.03 -4.63
CA GLN A 253 11.45 18.75 -3.97
C GLN A 253 12.74 18.05 -3.57
N GLY A 254 12.73 17.26 -2.49
CA GLY A 254 13.91 16.53 -2.02
C GLY A 254 14.47 15.59 -3.10
N ILE A 255 13.62 14.69 -3.58
CA ILE A 255 13.89 13.80 -4.71
C ILE A 255 12.80 14.02 -5.75
N TYR A 256 13.20 14.45 -6.94
CA TYR A 256 12.30 14.91 -7.99
C TYR A 256 12.48 14.10 -9.28
N GLY A 257 11.57 13.15 -9.55
CA GLY A 257 11.47 12.46 -10.83
C GLY A 257 10.78 13.34 -11.86
N LEU A 258 11.47 13.72 -12.94
CA LEU A 258 11.03 14.78 -13.85
C LEU A 258 10.44 14.28 -15.18
N LEU A 259 10.72 13.04 -15.58
CA LEU A 259 10.35 12.46 -16.87
C LEU A 259 9.89 11.01 -16.70
N SER A 260 9.16 10.48 -17.69
CA SER A 260 8.75 9.07 -17.73
C SER A 260 9.90 8.07 -17.88
N SER A 261 11.12 8.55 -18.18
CA SER A 261 12.34 7.73 -18.14
C SER A 261 12.96 7.63 -16.74
N ALA A 262 12.47 8.40 -15.77
CA ALA A 262 13.00 8.41 -14.42
C ALA A 262 12.66 7.11 -13.68
N GLU A 263 13.62 6.60 -12.91
CA GLU A 263 13.46 5.47 -11.99
C GLU A 263 13.98 5.94 -10.63
N VAL A 264 13.09 6.03 -9.65
CA VAL A 264 13.41 6.45 -8.28
C VAL A 264 13.11 5.28 -7.36
N ASP A 265 14.16 4.72 -6.77
CA ASP A 265 14.07 3.53 -5.92
C ASP A 265 14.62 3.83 -4.52
N LEU A 266 13.77 3.72 -3.50
CA LEU A 266 14.12 3.86 -2.09
C LEU A 266 13.97 2.51 -1.40
N GLN A 267 15.02 2.06 -0.71
CA GLN A 267 15.06 0.76 -0.02
C GLN A 267 15.60 0.91 1.39
N ASP A 268 14.81 0.52 2.39
CA ASP A 268 15.21 0.54 3.80
C ASP A 268 15.65 1.95 4.25
N CYS A 269 14.88 2.96 3.88
CA CYS A 269 15.20 4.37 4.16
C CYS A 269 14.40 4.93 5.34
N GLU A 270 14.93 5.99 5.94
CA GLU A 270 14.19 6.82 6.89
C GLU A 270 14.08 8.26 6.40
N PHE A 271 12.98 8.94 6.73
CA PHE A 271 12.80 10.37 6.46
C PHE A 271 12.49 11.14 7.75
N HIS A 272 13.30 12.17 8.02
CA HIS A 272 13.28 12.98 9.23
C HIS A 272 13.36 14.47 8.91
N MET A 273 12.80 15.27 9.81
CA MET A 273 13.01 16.72 9.83
C MET A 273 14.31 17.05 10.56
N GLN A 274 15.07 18.07 10.12
CA GLN A 274 16.26 18.52 10.83
C GLN A 274 15.94 19.15 12.19
N ASN A 275 14.83 19.89 12.31
CA ASN A 275 14.45 20.62 13.52
C ASN A 275 13.00 20.29 13.92
N PHE A 276 12.81 19.70 15.11
CA PHE A 276 11.50 19.26 15.61
C PHE A 276 10.47 20.38 15.87
N GLN A 277 10.91 21.66 15.91
CA GLN A 277 10.03 22.81 16.15
C GLN A 277 9.56 23.51 14.85
N SER A 278 10.00 23.03 13.69
CA SER A 278 9.72 23.65 12.39
C SER A 278 9.05 22.67 11.44
N SER A 279 8.24 23.18 10.50
CA SER A 279 7.62 22.37 9.46
C SER A 279 8.54 22.20 8.24
N ILE A 280 8.40 21.11 7.51
CA ILE A 280 9.06 20.93 6.21
C ILE A 280 8.20 21.57 5.12
N GLY A 281 8.80 22.44 4.31
CA GLY A 281 8.11 23.13 3.22
C GLY A 281 8.16 22.44 1.86
N LYS A 282 8.86 21.31 1.76
CA LYS A 282 9.13 20.57 0.53
C LYS A 282 8.48 19.18 0.55
N CYS A 283 8.11 18.68 -0.62
CA CYS A 283 7.80 17.25 -0.78
C CYS A 283 9.10 16.44 -0.71
N PHE A 284 9.06 15.28 -0.05
CA PHE A 284 10.23 14.40 0.03
C PHE A 284 10.47 13.69 -1.30
N VAL A 285 9.45 13.03 -1.85
CA VAL A 285 9.52 12.36 -3.15
C VAL A 285 8.39 12.87 -4.04
N ASN A 286 8.73 13.55 -5.13
CA ASN A 286 7.76 13.92 -6.16
C ASN A 286 8.16 13.25 -7.48
N VAL A 287 7.27 12.45 -8.06
CA VAL A 287 7.48 11.80 -9.36
C VAL A 287 6.44 12.30 -10.36
N LEU A 288 6.93 12.97 -11.41
CA LEU A 288 6.13 13.54 -12.49
C LEU A 288 6.14 12.66 -13.72
N LYS A 289 5.10 12.85 -14.54
CA LYS A 289 4.89 12.27 -15.87
C LYS A 289 4.68 10.76 -15.86
N GLY A 290 5.60 9.98 -15.34
CA GLY A 290 5.55 8.53 -15.37
C GLY A 290 6.85 7.95 -14.85
N GLY A 291 7.28 6.81 -15.39
CA GLY A 291 8.47 6.07 -14.92
C GLY A 291 8.11 4.87 -14.05
N ASP A 292 9.10 4.04 -13.71
CA ASP A 292 8.89 2.89 -12.82
C ASP A 292 9.57 3.19 -11.48
N HIS A 293 8.79 3.37 -10.43
CA HIS A 293 9.31 3.84 -9.14
C HIS A 293 9.00 2.83 -8.03
N ALA A 294 9.89 2.81 -7.03
CA ALA A 294 9.73 1.95 -5.88
C ALA A 294 10.09 2.69 -4.60
N VAL A 295 9.24 2.54 -3.59
CA VAL A 295 9.50 2.97 -2.22
C VAL A 295 9.21 1.78 -1.33
N SER A 296 10.26 1.18 -0.77
CA SER A 296 10.16 -0.03 0.04
C SER A 296 10.77 0.20 1.42
N ASN A 297 10.05 -0.20 2.46
CA ASN A 297 10.47 -0.06 3.86
C ASN A 297 10.92 1.37 4.23
N LEU A 298 10.19 2.38 3.75
CA LEU A 298 10.40 3.78 4.14
C LEU A 298 9.73 4.03 5.49
N LYS A 299 10.49 4.49 6.49
CA LYS A 299 9.92 4.92 7.77
C LYS A 299 9.97 6.43 7.91
N THR A 300 8.81 7.01 8.16
CA THR A 300 8.60 8.44 8.34
C THR A 300 7.82 8.67 9.61
N LYS A 301 8.37 9.48 10.53
CA LYS A 301 7.75 9.68 11.84
C LYS A 301 7.91 11.11 12.37
N ASP A 302 6.88 11.58 13.09
CA ASP A 302 6.88 12.84 13.84
C ASP A 302 7.18 14.05 12.93
N ILE A 303 6.43 14.16 11.83
CA ILE A 303 6.62 15.21 10.82
C ILE A 303 5.48 16.23 10.83
N SER A 304 5.83 17.52 10.84
CA SER A 304 4.92 18.60 10.45
C SER A 304 5.32 19.10 9.06
N SER A 305 4.40 19.12 8.10
CA SER A 305 4.71 19.47 6.71
C SER A 305 3.74 20.47 6.11
N LEU A 306 4.23 21.35 5.23
CA LEU A 306 3.40 22.18 4.35
C LEU A 306 3.05 21.42 3.06
N GLU A 307 3.90 20.49 2.63
CA GLU A 307 3.72 19.68 1.41
C GLU A 307 3.28 18.24 1.72
N ASN A 308 2.84 17.50 0.70
CA ASN A 308 2.70 16.04 0.83
C ASN A 308 4.10 15.41 1.02
N ILE A 309 4.20 14.22 1.60
CA ILE A 309 5.50 13.53 1.72
C ILE A 309 5.86 12.84 0.39
N ILE A 310 4.87 12.23 -0.25
CA ILE A 310 5.01 11.59 -1.56
C ILE A 310 3.95 12.14 -2.51
N LYS A 311 4.38 12.64 -3.68
CA LYS A 311 3.51 13.06 -4.78
C LYS A 311 3.77 12.21 -6.02
N VAL A 312 2.68 11.78 -6.64
CA VAL A 312 2.66 11.02 -7.88
C VAL A 312 1.75 11.77 -8.84
N ASP A 313 2.29 12.33 -9.91
CA ASP A 313 1.55 13.09 -10.91
C ASP A 313 1.88 12.53 -12.30
N PHE A 314 1.18 11.48 -12.72
CA PHE A 314 1.46 10.77 -13.96
C PHE A 314 0.49 11.15 -15.08
N ASN A 315 1.04 11.52 -16.23
CA ASN A 315 0.31 11.80 -17.48
C ASN A 315 0.93 11.11 -18.72
N GLU A 316 1.97 10.31 -18.50
CA GLU A 316 2.64 9.41 -19.44
C GLU A 316 2.69 8.00 -18.82
N VAL A 317 3.31 7.03 -19.49
CA VAL A 317 3.45 5.67 -18.96
C VAL A 317 4.25 5.67 -17.65
N GLY A 318 3.67 5.11 -16.59
CA GLY A 318 4.38 5.00 -15.31
C GLY A 318 3.67 4.14 -14.26
N SER A 319 4.47 3.55 -13.39
CA SER A 319 4.05 2.77 -12.23
C SER A 319 4.84 3.20 -10.99
N ILE A 320 4.20 3.11 -9.83
CA ILE A 320 4.90 3.24 -8.56
C ILE A 320 4.39 2.20 -7.56
N ARG A 321 5.32 1.54 -6.86
CA ARG A 321 5.01 0.65 -5.74
C ARG A 321 5.51 1.26 -4.44
N ILE A 322 4.62 1.36 -3.46
CA ILE A 322 4.94 1.74 -2.08
C ILE A 322 4.68 0.51 -1.22
N SER A 323 5.72 -0.11 -0.67
CA SER A 323 5.60 -1.33 0.11
C SER A 323 6.28 -1.26 1.47
N GLU A 324 5.73 -1.99 2.44
CA GLU A 324 6.35 -2.22 3.76
C GLU A 324 6.70 -0.91 4.51
N SER A 325 6.05 0.19 4.15
CA SER A 325 6.42 1.54 4.60
C SER A 325 5.53 2.01 5.76
N GLN A 326 6.08 2.85 6.63
CA GLN A 326 5.42 3.33 7.84
C GLN A 326 5.41 4.86 7.89
N PHE A 327 4.22 5.44 8.04
CA PHE A 327 3.97 6.86 8.18
C PHE A 327 3.25 7.10 9.51
N VAL A 328 3.95 7.67 10.48
CA VAL A 328 3.50 7.72 11.88
C VAL A 328 3.51 9.16 12.40
N ASN A 329 2.38 9.64 12.92
CA ASN A 329 2.27 10.97 13.54
C ASN A 329 2.77 12.09 12.59
N ILE A 330 2.13 12.18 11.43
CA ILE A 330 2.46 13.20 10.43
C ILE A 330 1.27 14.14 10.28
N THR A 331 1.51 15.44 10.47
CA THR A 331 0.50 16.48 10.28
C THR A 331 0.89 17.37 9.11
N LYS A 332 0.09 17.33 8.04
CA LYS A 332 0.12 18.34 6.99
C LYS A 332 -0.74 19.53 7.43
N ILE A 333 -0.08 20.67 7.64
CA ILE A 333 -0.69 21.87 8.24
C ILE A 333 -1.14 22.92 7.23
N ASP A 334 -0.69 22.83 5.98
CA ASP A 334 -1.06 23.78 4.92
C ASP A 334 -2.28 23.28 4.13
N SER A 335 -3.35 24.05 4.14
CA SER A 335 -4.59 23.72 3.44
C SER A 335 -4.61 24.13 1.96
N SER A 336 -3.63 24.91 1.49
CA SER A 336 -3.52 25.35 0.09
C SER A 336 -3.06 24.24 -0.85
N ILE A 337 -2.44 23.19 -0.29
CA ILE A 337 -1.98 22.01 -1.03
C ILE A 337 -2.90 20.83 -0.72
N THR A 338 -3.56 20.30 -1.74
CA THR A 338 -4.50 19.18 -1.59
C THR A 338 -3.80 17.89 -1.15
N GLY A 339 -4.52 17.04 -0.40
CA GLY A 339 -4.09 15.69 -0.03
C GLY A 339 -3.30 15.61 1.27
N GLY A 340 -3.25 14.42 1.88
CA GLY A 340 -2.46 14.14 3.08
C GLY A 340 -1.01 13.75 2.81
N ILE A 341 -0.61 12.56 3.24
CA ILE A 341 0.78 12.09 3.20
C ILE A 341 1.19 11.69 1.79
N VAL A 342 0.34 10.90 1.14
CA VAL A 342 0.49 10.48 -0.25
C VAL A 342 -0.60 11.18 -1.07
N ARG A 343 -0.18 11.87 -2.14
CA ARG A 343 -1.08 12.43 -3.14
C ARG A 343 -0.78 11.80 -4.49
N ALA A 344 -1.76 11.16 -5.10
CA ALA A 344 -1.61 10.52 -6.41
C ALA A 344 -2.65 11.01 -7.42
N VAL A 345 -2.19 11.40 -8.60
CA VAL A 345 -3.02 11.76 -9.76
C VAL A 345 -2.54 10.96 -10.96
N LEU A 346 -3.42 10.11 -11.51
CA LEU A 346 -3.11 9.23 -12.63
C LEU A 346 -3.96 9.61 -13.85
N GLN A 347 -3.33 10.03 -14.93
CA GLN A 347 -3.98 10.62 -16.12
C GLN A 347 -3.70 9.84 -17.41
N HIS A 348 -3.03 8.70 -17.34
CA HIS A 348 -2.68 7.88 -18.50
C HIS A 348 -3.10 6.42 -18.32
N GLN A 349 -3.58 5.80 -19.40
CA GLN A 349 -4.13 4.44 -19.43
C GLN A 349 -3.24 3.31 -18.87
N SER A 350 -1.92 3.53 -18.82
CA SER A 350 -0.96 2.56 -18.28
C SER A 350 -0.58 2.82 -16.82
N ASN A 351 -1.16 3.85 -16.19
CA ASN A 351 -0.75 4.25 -14.86
C ASN A 351 -1.18 3.28 -13.78
N LYS A 352 -0.23 2.99 -12.88
CA LYS A 352 -0.45 2.09 -11.75
C LYS A 352 0.16 2.64 -10.46
N LEU A 353 -0.59 2.55 -9.36
CA LEU A 353 -0.08 2.74 -8.01
C LEU A 353 -0.47 1.52 -7.15
N ASP A 354 0.54 0.81 -6.65
CA ASP A 354 0.35 -0.30 -5.71
C ASP A 354 0.84 0.13 -4.32
N ILE A 355 -0.03 0.07 -3.32
CA ILE A 355 0.32 0.30 -1.91
C ILE A 355 0.10 -1.01 -1.15
N THR A 356 1.17 -1.59 -0.62
CA THR A 356 1.14 -2.96 -0.07
C THR A 356 1.88 -3.08 1.25
N ASP A 357 1.28 -3.71 2.26
CA ASP A 357 1.93 -3.91 3.57
C ASP A 357 2.36 -2.59 4.27
N CYS A 358 1.64 -1.50 4.03
CA CYS A 358 1.95 -0.18 4.59
C CYS A 358 1.15 0.13 5.85
N ILE A 359 1.68 1.03 6.68
CA ILE A 359 1.00 1.55 7.88
C ILE A 359 0.97 3.07 7.82
N PHE A 360 -0.23 3.64 7.90
CA PHE A 360 -0.48 5.05 8.12
C PHE A 360 -1.16 5.18 9.48
N THR A 361 -0.53 5.86 10.44
CA THR A 361 -1.13 6.05 11.76
C THR A 361 -1.00 7.48 12.25
N THR A 362 -2.10 8.05 12.73
CA THR A 362 -2.16 9.44 13.19
C THR A 362 -1.69 10.41 12.08
N CYS A 363 -2.10 10.15 10.83
CA CYS A 363 -1.83 11.03 9.70
C CYS A 363 -2.96 12.05 9.56
N LYS A 364 -2.61 13.34 9.57
CA LYS A 364 -3.58 14.44 9.57
C LYS A 364 -3.36 15.37 8.39
N ALA A 365 -4.44 15.71 7.68
CA ALA A 365 -4.46 16.69 6.61
C ALA A 365 -5.41 17.84 6.98
N GLN A 366 -4.87 18.90 7.60
CA GLN A 366 -5.68 19.97 8.16
C GLN A 366 -6.33 20.82 7.06
N GLY A 367 -7.66 20.85 7.04
CA GLY A 367 -8.43 21.63 6.05
C GLY A 367 -8.34 21.11 4.61
N THR A 368 -7.90 19.86 4.40
CA THR A 368 -7.86 19.22 3.08
C THR A 368 -8.41 17.79 3.13
N PHE A 369 -8.07 16.95 2.16
CA PHE A 369 -8.74 15.68 1.88
C PHE A 369 -7.80 14.51 2.07
N GLY A 370 -8.29 13.38 2.60
CA GLY A 370 -7.52 12.14 2.69
C GLY A 370 -6.35 12.25 3.67
N GLY A 371 -6.60 12.06 4.97
CA GLY A 371 -5.60 12.31 6.02
C GLY A 371 -4.31 11.52 5.81
N ALA A 372 -4.44 10.28 5.33
CA ALA A 372 -3.32 9.47 4.87
C ALA A 372 -3.09 9.64 3.36
N ILE A 373 -4.11 9.37 2.54
CA ILE A 373 -3.95 9.25 1.09
C ILE A 373 -5.06 10.01 0.36
N TYR A 374 -4.65 10.82 -0.61
CA TYR A 374 -5.50 11.41 -1.62
C TYR A 374 -5.23 10.79 -2.99
N ILE A 375 -6.30 10.44 -3.68
CA ILE A 375 -6.26 9.81 -4.99
C ILE A 375 -7.17 10.55 -5.97
N GLU A 376 -6.65 10.74 -7.18
CA GLU A 376 -7.42 11.18 -8.33
C GLU A 376 -7.08 10.34 -9.57
N ILE A 377 -8.08 9.71 -10.17
CA ILE A 377 -7.95 8.92 -11.39
C ILE A 377 -8.68 9.63 -12.52
N GLN A 378 -7.95 9.98 -13.58
CA GLN A 378 -8.43 10.75 -14.72
C GLN A 378 -8.29 10.00 -16.05
N ASP A 379 -8.03 8.68 -16.01
CA ASP A 379 -8.03 7.82 -17.19
C ASP A 379 -8.72 6.48 -16.90
N SER A 380 -9.55 6.04 -17.85
CA SER A 380 -10.37 4.83 -17.80
C SER A 380 -9.62 3.52 -17.53
N ASN A 381 -8.33 3.43 -17.82
CA ASN A 381 -7.52 2.22 -17.62
C ASN A 381 -6.48 2.35 -16.51
N ALA A 382 -6.36 3.53 -15.90
CA ALA A 382 -5.47 3.71 -14.76
C ALA A 382 -5.98 2.94 -13.53
N GLN A 383 -5.06 2.40 -12.75
CA GLN A 383 -5.37 1.49 -11.65
C GLN A 383 -4.63 1.85 -10.37
N ILE A 384 -5.33 1.80 -9.24
CA ILE A 384 -4.74 1.92 -7.91
C ILE A 384 -5.21 0.76 -7.05
N THR A 385 -4.27 0.09 -6.38
CA THR A 385 -4.55 -1.06 -5.51
C THR A 385 -3.95 -0.86 -4.13
N LEU A 386 -4.76 -1.04 -3.09
CA LEU A 386 -4.32 -1.16 -1.71
C LEU A 386 -4.42 -2.61 -1.26
N SER A 387 -3.35 -3.15 -0.69
CA SER A 387 -3.29 -4.52 -0.16
C SER A 387 -2.64 -4.57 1.22
N ARG A 388 -3.20 -5.31 2.18
CA ARG A 388 -2.65 -5.51 3.54
C ARG A 388 -2.18 -4.21 4.22
N THR A 389 -2.88 -3.10 3.96
CA THR A 389 -2.49 -1.76 4.42
C THR A 389 -3.38 -1.31 5.57
N GLN A 390 -2.78 -0.71 6.60
CA GLN A 390 -3.47 -0.20 7.78
C GLN A 390 -3.49 1.34 7.76
N ILE A 391 -4.66 1.93 7.96
CA ILE A 391 -4.89 3.38 8.04
C ILE A 391 -5.64 3.65 9.34
N LEU A 392 -4.94 4.16 10.34
CA LEU A 392 -5.38 4.17 11.73
C LEU A 392 -5.35 5.59 12.30
N TYR A 393 -6.42 6.04 12.96
CA TYR A 393 -6.45 7.34 13.65
C TYR A 393 -6.14 8.54 12.73
N CYS A 394 -6.47 8.43 11.44
CA CYS A 394 -6.18 9.48 10.47
C CYS A 394 -7.29 10.53 10.43
N GLU A 395 -6.95 11.79 10.16
CA GLU A 395 -7.91 12.90 10.19
C GLU A 395 -7.79 13.80 8.95
N ALA A 396 -8.91 14.19 8.37
CA ALA A 396 -8.98 15.18 7.29
C ALA A 396 -10.33 15.91 7.30
N GLN A 397 -10.55 16.85 6.40
CA GLN A 397 -11.87 17.46 6.18
C GLN A 397 -12.84 16.42 5.59
N TYR A 398 -12.46 15.80 4.47
CA TYR A 398 -13.21 14.72 3.81
C TYR A 398 -12.33 13.48 3.70
N GLY A 399 -12.89 12.30 3.96
CA GLY A 399 -12.13 11.06 3.88
C GLY A 399 -11.04 11.02 4.95
N GLY A 400 -11.40 10.83 6.22
CA GLY A 400 -10.46 10.96 7.33
C GLY A 400 -9.17 10.15 7.13
N GLY A 401 -9.29 8.94 6.59
CA GLY A 401 -8.15 8.17 6.09
C GLY A 401 -7.89 8.40 4.59
N LEU A 402 -8.90 8.14 3.76
CA LEU A 402 -8.79 8.08 2.30
C LEU A 402 -9.76 9.04 1.62
N PHE A 403 -9.25 9.82 0.67
CA PHE A 403 -10.09 10.54 -0.29
C PHE A 403 -9.79 10.03 -1.70
N ILE A 404 -10.84 9.72 -2.45
CA ILE A 404 -10.76 9.09 -3.77
C ILE A 404 -11.67 9.85 -4.72
N LYS A 405 -11.11 10.29 -5.84
CA LYS A 405 -11.85 10.90 -6.94
C LYS A 405 -11.58 10.14 -8.23
N ILE A 406 -12.63 9.73 -8.93
CA ILE A 406 -12.53 9.05 -10.24
C ILE A 406 -13.37 9.83 -11.23
N ASP A 407 -12.73 10.64 -12.08
CA ASP A 407 -13.41 11.59 -12.97
C ASP A 407 -13.67 11.01 -14.36
N ASN A 408 -12.72 10.28 -14.93
CA ASN A 408 -12.77 9.81 -16.32
C ASN A 408 -12.65 8.28 -16.44
N GLY A 409 -13.25 7.56 -15.49
CA GLY A 409 -13.09 6.12 -15.37
C GLY A 409 -11.79 5.73 -14.67
N GLY A 410 -11.54 4.43 -14.63
CA GLY A 410 -10.38 3.84 -13.96
C GLY A 410 -10.80 2.92 -12.83
N GLN A 411 -9.82 2.40 -12.10
CA GLN A 411 -10.08 1.39 -11.09
C GLN A 411 -9.34 1.67 -9.79
N PHE A 412 -10.10 1.76 -8.70
CA PHE A 412 -9.61 1.71 -7.34
C PHE A 412 -10.02 0.39 -6.66
N ILE A 413 -9.05 -0.34 -6.11
CA ILE A 413 -9.27 -1.62 -5.43
C ILE A 413 -8.68 -1.59 -4.02
N VAL A 414 -9.48 -2.04 -3.05
CA VAL A 414 -9.02 -2.43 -1.71
C VAL A 414 -9.18 -3.93 -1.55
N GLN A 415 -8.10 -4.63 -1.18
CA GLN A 415 -8.11 -6.09 -1.10
C GLN A 415 -7.11 -6.62 -0.07
N SER A 416 -7.13 -7.93 0.18
CA SER A 416 -6.17 -8.62 1.04
C SER A 416 -6.08 -8.01 2.45
N SER A 417 -7.21 -7.92 3.14
CA SER A 417 -7.30 -7.56 4.56
C SER A 417 -6.73 -6.18 4.91
N CYS A 418 -7.08 -5.15 4.14
CA CYS A 418 -6.80 -3.77 4.55
C CYS A 418 -7.63 -3.37 5.77
N GLU A 419 -7.12 -2.43 6.57
CA GLU A 419 -7.82 -1.94 7.76
C GLU A 419 -7.88 -0.41 7.75
N LEU A 420 -9.07 0.14 7.99
CA LEU A 420 -9.29 1.55 8.27
C LEU A 420 -9.98 1.64 9.63
N LYS A 421 -9.29 2.18 10.64
CA LYS A 421 -9.80 2.20 12.01
C LYS A 421 -9.68 3.58 12.63
N GLU A 422 -10.73 4.02 13.31
CA GLU A 422 -10.72 5.25 14.11
C GLU A 422 -10.34 6.50 13.29
N CYS A 423 -10.60 6.48 11.99
CA CYS A 423 -10.39 7.62 11.11
C CYS A 423 -11.52 8.65 11.27
N LYS A 424 -11.22 9.93 11.06
CA LYS A 424 -12.17 11.02 11.30
C LYS A 424 -12.19 12.07 10.18
N ALA A 425 -13.37 12.24 9.59
CA ALA A 425 -13.70 13.42 8.80
C ALA A 425 -14.15 14.52 9.79
N THR A 426 -13.33 15.55 9.94
CA THR A 426 -13.46 16.55 11.02
C THR A 426 -14.54 17.58 10.76
N SER A 427 -14.91 17.79 9.50
CA SER A 427 -15.93 18.77 9.09
C SER A 427 -16.58 18.44 7.74
N GLY A 428 -16.41 17.22 7.24
CA GLY A 428 -16.91 16.74 5.95
C GLY A 428 -17.57 15.37 6.07
N ASN A 429 -17.51 14.59 5.00
CA ASN A 429 -18.12 13.26 4.91
C ASN A 429 -17.05 12.16 4.82
N GLY A 430 -17.45 10.92 5.11
CA GLY A 430 -16.58 9.75 4.93
C GLY A 430 -15.50 9.71 6.00
N GLY A 431 -15.82 9.25 7.22
CA GLY A 431 -14.85 9.22 8.30
C GLY A 431 -13.63 8.36 8.00
N GLY A 432 -13.85 7.18 7.41
CA GLY A 432 -12.78 6.36 6.83
C GLY A 432 -12.46 6.78 5.39
N ILE A 433 -13.46 6.67 4.51
CA ILE A 433 -13.31 6.85 3.06
C ILE A 433 -14.34 7.86 2.54
N TYR A 434 -13.88 8.82 1.74
CA TYR A 434 -14.74 9.60 0.86
C TYR A 434 -14.43 9.24 -0.60
N ALA A 435 -15.46 8.84 -1.35
CA ALA A 435 -15.35 8.50 -2.75
C ALA A 435 -16.25 9.39 -3.61
N ASP A 436 -15.66 10.10 -4.58
CA ASP A 436 -16.34 10.88 -5.62
C ASP A 436 -16.17 10.15 -6.96
N LEU A 437 -17.27 9.63 -7.49
CA LEU A 437 -17.30 8.70 -8.61
C LEU A 437 -18.09 9.30 -9.78
N THR A 438 -17.41 9.64 -10.86
CA THR A 438 -18.05 10.12 -12.08
C THR A 438 -18.34 8.96 -13.03
N TYR A 439 -19.58 8.82 -13.48
CA TYR A 439 -20.02 7.78 -14.42
C TYR A 439 -20.38 8.39 -15.78
N SER A 440 -19.86 7.82 -16.87
CA SER A 440 -20.22 8.22 -18.23
C SER A 440 -20.47 6.99 -19.11
N ALA A 441 -21.13 7.19 -20.26
CA ALA A 441 -21.37 6.12 -21.22
C ALA A 441 -20.08 5.61 -21.90
N SER A 442 -19.00 6.41 -21.89
CA SER A 442 -17.74 6.12 -22.59
C SER A 442 -16.60 5.68 -21.68
N THR A 443 -16.76 5.79 -20.36
CA THR A 443 -15.71 5.48 -19.37
C THR A 443 -16.23 4.58 -18.27
N GLN A 444 -15.42 3.60 -17.87
CA GLN A 444 -15.80 2.65 -16.82
C GLN A 444 -15.13 3.04 -15.50
N THR A 445 -15.91 3.61 -14.58
CA THR A 445 -15.47 3.90 -13.20
C THR A 445 -15.68 2.66 -12.33
N SER A 446 -14.60 2.22 -11.67
CA SER A 446 -14.61 1.08 -10.76
C SER A 446 -14.09 1.42 -9.36
N PHE A 447 -14.89 1.11 -8.35
CA PHE A 447 -14.58 1.22 -6.93
C PHE A 447 -14.93 -0.09 -6.24
N LEU A 448 -13.90 -0.85 -5.86
CA LEU A 448 -14.06 -2.24 -5.40
C LEU A 448 -13.42 -2.43 -4.02
N ILE A 449 -14.22 -2.85 -3.04
CA ILE A 449 -13.74 -3.31 -1.74
C ILE A 449 -13.94 -4.84 -1.66
N LYS A 450 -12.86 -5.56 -1.94
CA LYS A 450 -12.85 -7.03 -2.01
C LYS A 450 -12.59 -7.70 -0.66
N ASP A 451 -11.82 -7.05 0.21
CA ASP A 451 -11.54 -7.50 1.57
C ASP A 451 -10.94 -6.33 2.37
N ALA A 452 -11.74 -5.74 3.26
CA ALA A 452 -11.29 -4.67 4.15
C ALA A 452 -12.14 -4.62 5.44
N LEU A 453 -11.52 -4.17 6.53
CA LEU A 453 -12.20 -3.83 7.78
C LEU A 453 -12.25 -2.31 7.93
N ILE A 454 -13.44 -1.73 8.08
CA ILE A 454 -13.67 -0.30 8.29
C ILE A 454 -14.42 -0.13 9.60
N GLN A 455 -13.71 0.29 10.65
CA GLN A 455 -14.23 0.20 12.00
C GLN A 455 -14.03 1.51 12.79
N ASP A 456 -15.02 1.85 13.62
CA ASP A 456 -14.94 2.95 14.60
C ASP A 456 -14.56 4.32 13.98
N CYS A 457 -14.82 4.52 12.69
CA CYS A 457 -14.57 5.78 12.00
C CYS A 457 -15.69 6.80 12.26
N GLN A 458 -15.38 8.09 12.16
CA GLN A 458 -16.31 9.17 12.49
C GLN A 458 -16.42 10.25 11.39
N ALA A 459 -17.65 10.63 11.04
CA ALA A 459 -17.93 11.82 10.22
C ALA A 459 -18.63 12.91 11.05
N VAL A 460 -18.00 14.09 11.13
CA VAL A 460 -18.50 15.23 11.92
C VAL A 460 -19.09 16.31 11.01
N SER A 461 -20.32 16.71 11.32
CA SER A 461 -21.01 17.78 10.60
C SER A 461 -20.40 19.16 10.90
N SER A 462 -20.18 19.97 9.86
CA SER A 462 -19.90 21.41 9.96
C SER A 462 -20.94 22.28 9.23
N SER A 463 -21.70 21.68 8.32
CA SER A 463 -22.78 22.28 7.53
C SER A 463 -23.84 21.23 7.17
N THR A 464 -24.93 21.66 6.54
CA THR A 464 -26.06 20.83 6.11
C THR A 464 -25.69 19.55 5.36
N ASN A 465 -24.69 19.61 4.48
CA ASN A 465 -24.34 18.53 3.53
C ASN A 465 -23.10 17.74 3.99
N THR A 466 -22.72 17.87 5.27
CA THR A 466 -21.54 17.23 5.88
C THR A 466 -21.91 16.38 7.09
N GLY A 467 -21.03 15.49 7.55
CA GLY A 467 -21.30 14.59 8.68
C GLY A 467 -22.07 13.32 8.30
N TYR A 468 -22.01 12.90 7.04
CA TYR A 468 -22.58 11.65 6.54
C TYR A 468 -21.50 10.59 6.31
N GLY A 469 -21.86 9.31 6.46
CA GLY A 469 -20.99 8.19 6.11
C GLY A 469 -19.83 8.07 7.09
N GLY A 470 -20.07 7.60 8.31
CA GLY A 470 -19.03 7.52 9.34
C GLY A 470 -17.86 6.62 8.92
N GLY A 471 -18.16 5.48 8.27
CA GLY A 471 -17.15 4.66 7.61
C GLY A 471 -16.85 5.15 6.19
N ILE A 472 -17.86 5.16 5.32
CA ILE A 472 -17.75 5.47 3.90
C ILE A 472 -18.83 6.49 3.49
N PHE A 473 -18.43 7.51 2.75
CA PHE A 473 -19.32 8.32 1.94
C PHE A 473 -19.04 8.09 0.46
N ILE A 474 -20.08 7.81 -0.32
CA ILE A 474 -20.00 7.67 -1.79
C ILE A 474 -20.86 8.75 -2.42
N GLY A 475 -20.24 9.62 -3.21
CA GLY A 475 -20.92 10.54 -4.11
C GLY A 475 -20.74 10.10 -5.55
N GLY A 476 -21.82 10.06 -6.31
CA GLY A 476 -21.83 9.68 -7.72
C GLY A 476 -22.40 10.78 -8.60
N THR A 477 -21.70 11.10 -9.68
CA THR A 477 -22.25 11.94 -10.77
C THR A 477 -22.52 11.11 -12.02
N GLY A 478 -23.54 11.48 -12.79
CA GLY A 478 -23.92 10.75 -14.00
C GLY A 478 -24.72 9.47 -13.72
N THR A 479 -24.67 8.49 -14.63
CA THR A 479 -25.53 7.29 -14.57
C THR A 479 -24.70 6.01 -14.43
N TYR A 480 -24.69 5.46 -13.21
CA TYR A 480 -24.12 4.12 -12.96
C TYR A 480 -24.99 3.02 -13.58
N VAL A 481 -24.35 1.98 -14.11
CA VAL A 481 -25.02 0.82 -14.71
C VAL A 481 -24.73 -0.41 -13.86
N PRO A 482 -25.67 -0.90 -13.01
CA PRO A 482 -25.40 -1.98 -12.06
C PRO A 482 -24.88 -3.30 -12.68
N SER A 483 -25.24 -3.59 -13.93
CA SER A 483 -24.78 -4.80 -14.62
C SER A 483 -23.27 -4.83 -14.88
N THR A 484 -22.57 -3.70 -14.78
CA THR A 484 -21.11 -3.64 -14.92
C THR A 484 -20.39 -4.21 -13.70
N LYS A 485 -21.04 -4.23 -12.53
CA LYS A 485 -20.45 -4.67 -11.24
C LYS A 485 -19.19 -3.91 -10.85
N THR A 486 -19.06 -2.67 -11.30
CA THR A 486 -17.87 -1.84 -11.04
C THR A 486 -17.93 -1.11 -9.71
N LEU A 487 -19.08 -1.08 -9.04
CA LEU A 487 -19.24 -0.63 -7.67
C LEU A 487 -19.60 -1.84 -6.79
N ASP A 488 -18.61 -2.42 -6.10
CA ASP A 488 -18.75 -3.67 -5.35
C ASP A 488 -18.11 -3.53 -3.96
N LEU A 489 -18.95 -3.57 -2.92
CA LEU A 489 -18.55 -3.47 -1.52
C LEU A 489 -18.70 -4.79 -0.76
N LYS A 490 -18.99 -5.91 -1.44
CA LYS A 490 -19.39 -7.18 -0.79
C LYS A 490 -18.35 -7.72 0.20
N GLY A 491 -17.08 -7.39 -0.02
CA GLY A 491 -15.97 -7.93 0.75
C GLY A 491 -15.65 -7.14 2.02
N MET A 492 -16.35 -6.03 2.29
CA MET A 492 -16.06 -5.21 3.45
C MET A 492 -16.72 -5.75 4.73
N LYS A 493 -16.04 -5.54 5.86
CA LYS A 493 -16.63 -5.55 7.20
C LYS A 493 -16.68 -4.12 7.71
N ILE A 494 -17.85 -3.65 8.14
CA ILE A 494 -18.06 -2.24 8.47
C ILE A 494 -18.97 -2.10 9.70
N TYR A 495 -18.39 -1.67 10.83
CA TYR A 495 -19.14 -1.58 12.09
C TYR A 495 -18.51 -0.60 13.09
N GLY A 496 -19.31 -0.15 14.07
CA GLY A 496 -18.86 0.78 15.12
C GLY A 496 -18.64 2.23 14.65
N ASN A 497 -18.88 2.49 13.36
CA ASN A 497 -18.73 3.81 12.77
C ASN A 497 -19.82 4.78 13.23
N THR A 498 -19.54 6.08 13.20
CA THR A 498 -20.49 7.12 13.61
C THR A 498 -20.55 8.27 12.62
N ALA A 499 -21.77 8.68 12.26
CA ALA A 499 -22.02 9.87 11.46
C ALA A 499 -22.88 10.85 12.27
N THR A 500 -22.70 12.15 12.03
CA THR A 500 -23.52 13.17 12.72
C THR A 500 -24.92 13.26 12.11
N GLN A 501 -25.04 13.14 10.78
CA GLN A 501 -26.29 13.35 10.06
C GLN A 501 -26.97 12.06 9.61
N GLY A 502 -26.20 11.04 9.21
CA GLY A 502 -26.76 9.76 8.77
C GLY A 502 -25.76 8.87 8.04
N GLY A 503 -26.13 7.61 7.88
CA GLY A 503 -25.27 6.56 7.35
C GLY A 503 -24.11 6.35 8.30
N GLN A 504 -24.38 5.74 9.46
CA GLN A 504 -23.35 5.53 10.49
C GLN A 504 -22.13 4.84 9.89
N SER A 505 -22.36 3.81 9.06
CA SER A 505 -21.33 3.10 8.33
C SER A 505 -21.21 3.57 6.87
N LEU A 506 -22.30 3.55 6.09
CA LEU A 506 -22.30 3.94 4.68
C LEU A 506 -23.37 5.00 4.42
N TYR A 507 -22.97 6.06 3.73
CA TYR A 507 -23.89 7.00 3.10
C TYR A 507 -23.62 7.13 1.60
N ALA A 508 -24.62 6.84 0.77
CA ALA A 508 -24.48 6.88 -0.69
C ALA A 508 -25.40 7.92 -1.34
N VAL A 509 -24.85 8.72 -2.25
CA VAL A 509 -25.56 9.75 -3.01
C VAL A 509 -25.29 9.49 -4.49
N MET A 510 -26.27 8.93 -5.20
CA MET A 510 -26.17 8.71 -6.65
C MET A 510 -27.54 8.49 -7.28
N THR A 511 -27.72 8.93 -8.53
CA THR A 511 -29.00 8.80 -9.27
C THR A 511 -29.52 7.36 -9.38
N LYS A 512 -28.60 6.39 -9.42
CA LYS A 512 -28.88 4.96 -9.61
C LYS A 512 -28.76 4.14 -8.32
N LEU A 513 -28.95 4.79 -7.18
CA LEU A 513 -28.83 4.17 -5.86
C LEU A 513 -29.77 2.98 -5.67
N GLU A 514 -31.05 3.16 -5.98
CA GLU A 514 -32.06 2.10 -5.86
C GLU A 514 -31.74 0.92 -6.79
N ASP A 515 -31.38 1.20 -8.05
CA ASP A 515 -31.01 0.18 -9.03
C ASP A 515 -29.77 -0.60 -8.58
N TRP A 516 -28.76 0.07 -8.01
CA TRP A 516 -27.57 -0.57 -7.45
C TRP A 516 -27.93 -1.47 -6.25
N CYS A 517 -28.77 -0.98 -5.34
CA CYS A 517 -29.22 -1.74 -4.18
C CYS A 517 -30.05 -2.98 -4.55
N LYS A 518 -30.87 -2.90 -5.60
CA LYS A 518 -31.68 -4.01 -6.12
C LYS A 518 -30.87 -5.03 -6.92
N TYR A 519 -29.72 -4.64 -7.45
CA TYR A 519 -28.95 -5.49 -8.34
C TYR A 519 -28.27 -6.64 -7.58
N GLY A 520 -28.24 -7.83 -8.20
CA GLY A 520 -27.76 -9.06 -7.56
C GLY A 520 -28.80 -9.67 -6.64
N THR A 521 -28.33 -10.39 -5.62
CA THR A 521 -29.19 -11.05 -4.63
C THR A 521 -29.16 -10.28 -3.32
N LEU A 522 -30.32 -9.80 -2.87
CA LEU A 522 -30.51 -9.21 -1.54
C LEU A 522 -29.48 -8.11 -1.18
N GLY A 523 -29.11 -7.25 -2.12
CA GLY A 523 -28.18 -6.13 -1.87
C GLY A 523 -26.72 -6.52 -1.70
N GLU A 524 -26.29 -7.68 -2.21
CA GLU A 524 -24.93 -8.23 -2.02
C GLU A 524 -23.78 -7.27 -2.35
N TYR A 525 -23.95 -6.37 -3.32
CA TYR A 525 -22.91 -5.41 -3.73
C TYR A 525 -22.80 -4.19 -2.81
N VAL A 526 -23.76 -3.99 -1.89
CA VAL A 526 -23.85 -2.82 -1.01
C VAL A 526 -23.55 -3.17 0.44
N LYS A 527 -24.06 -4.31 0.92
CA LYS A 527 -24.21 -4.61 2.36
C LYS A 527 -22.91 -4.81 3.14
N GLY A 528 -21.87 -5.37 2.53
CA GLY A 528 -20.75 -5.92 3.30
C GLY A 528 -21.23 -6.96 4.32
N ASP A 529 -20.93 -6.74 5.60
CA ASP A 529 -21.35 -7.58 6.74
C ASP A 529 -22.67 -7.15 7.41
N TYR A 530 -23.42 -6.21 6.82
CA TYR A 530 -24.73 -5.80 7.31
C TYR A 530 -25.74 -6.98 7.32
N ASP A 531 -26.37 -7.20 8.48
CA ASP A 531 -27.37 -8.24 8.68
C ASP A 531 -28.77 -7.62 8.77
N ASP A 532 -29.66 -8.02 7.85
CA ASP A 532 -31.04 -7.49 7.74
C ASP A 532 -31.90 -7.64 9.02
N ILE A 533 -31.48 -8.47 9.98
CA ILE A 533 -32.23 -8.76 11.22
C ILE A 533 -31.62 -8.01 12.41
N ASN A 534 -30.30 -7.99 12.50
CA ASN A 534 -29.57 -7.58 13.69
C ASN A 534 -28.92 -6.20 13.60
N SER A 535 -28.59 -5.73 12.39
CA SER A 535 -28.00 -4.40 12.18
C SER A 535 -29.04 -3.29 12.32
N ASP A 536 -28.60 -2.11 12.78
CA ASP A 536 -29.45 -0.92 12.85
C ASP A 536 -29.65 -0.34 11.45
N LEU A 537 -30.88 0.06 11.11
CA LEU A 537 -31.19 0.63 9.79
C LEU A 537 -30.37 1.88 9.46
N SER A 538 -29.96 2.66 10.48
CA SER A 538 -29.14 3.86 10.32
C SER A 538 -27.71 3.58 9.87
N GLU A 539 -27.25 2.32 9.89
CA GLU A 539 -25.91 1.96 9.39
C GLU A 539 -25.74 2.28 7.91
N LEU A 540 -26.76 1.99 7.09
CA LEU A 540 -26.72 2.13 5.63
C LEU A 540 -27.84 3.05 5.16
N GLN A 541 -27.49 4.26 4.77
CA GLN A 541 -28.43 5.27 4.27
C GLN A 541 -27.99 5.87 2.94
N GLY A 542 -28.88 6.58 2.27
CA GLY A 542 -28.50 7.31 1.07
C GLY A 542 -29.64 8.06 0.43
N ILE A 543 -29.31 8.82 -0.61
CA ILE A 543 -30.26 9.62 -1.41
C ILE A 543 -30.08 9.27 -2.90
N PRO A 544 -31.17 8.97 -3.64
CA PRO A 544 -31.13 8.70 -5.07
C PRO A 544 -31.02 9.99 -5.91
N GLN A 545 -30.03 10.83 -5.62
CA GLN A 545 -29.76 12.10 -6.32
C GLN A 545 -28.34 12.15 -6.85
N ASP A 546 -28.09 12.98 -7.85
CA ASP A 546 -26.73 13.30 -8.31
C ASP A 546 -25.95 14.05 -7.21
N LEU A 547 -24.66 13.77 -7.07
CA LEU A 547 -23.82 14.41 -6.06
C LEU A 547 -23.84 15.94 -6.16
N VAL A 548 -23.85 16.51 -7.38
CA VAL A 548 -23.92 17.96 -7.57
C VAL A 548 -25.21 18.51 -6.97
N THR A 549 -26.34 17.84 -7.20
CA THR A 549 -27.63 18.23 -6.63
C THR A 549 -27.63 18.13 -5.11
N PHE A 550 -27.09 17.04 -4.55
CA PHE A 550 -27.02 16.86 -3.10
C PHE A 550 -26.29 17.99 -2.38
N THR A 551 -25.24 18.56 -2.96
CA THR A 551 -24.45 19.64 -2.33
C THR A 551 -25.22 20.96 -2.14
N ILE A 552 -26.36 21.13 -2.81
CA ILE A 552 -27.19 22.34 -2.72
C ILE A 552 -28.55 22.10 -2.04
N LEU A 553 -28.86 20.86 -1.65
CA LEU A 553 -30.09 20.55 -0.93
C LEU A 553 -30.07 21.15 0.48
N SER A 554 -31.22 21.63 0.93
CA SER A 554 -31.48 22.02 2.32
C SER A 554 -31.59 20.81 3.24
N SER A 555 -31.50 21.05 4.55
CA SER A 555 -31.63 19.98 5.56
C SER A 555 -32.99 19.29 5.48
N GLN A 556 -34.05 20.03 5.17
CA GLN A 556 -35.40 19.47 5.04
C GLN A 556 -35.49 18.55 3.81
N GLU A 557 -34.98 18.99 2.67
CA GLU A 557 -34.98 18.20 1.43
C GLU A 557 -34.16 16.92 1.59
N ILE A 558 -33.03 16.96 2.29
CA ILE A 558 -32.23 15.76 2.60
C ILE A 558 -33.03 14.80 3.47
N VAL A 559 -33.69 15.29 4.53
CA VAL A 559 -34.49 14.44 5.42
C VAL A 559 -35.67 13.80 4.69
N GLU A 560 -36.29 14.52 3.75
CA GLU A 560 -37.42 14.02 2.96
C GLU A 560 -37.00 12.97 1.92
N GLN A 561 -35.77 13.07 1.38
CA GLN A 561 -35.29 12.20 0.29
C GLN A 561 -34.40 11.05 0.76
N GLN A 562 -33.83 11.12 1.97
CA GLN A 562 -32.98 10.05 2.48
C GLN A 562 -33.79 8.77 2.73
N ASN A 563 -33.15 7.64 2.51
CA ASN A 563 -33.77 6.35 2.75
C ASN A 563 -32.78 5.36 3.37
N TYR A 564 -33.33 4.38 4.10
CA TYR A 564 -32.56 3.23 4.58
C TYR A 564 -32.37 2.28 3.41
N LEU A 565 -31.11 1.96 3.08
CA LEU A 565 -30.81 1.19 1.87
C LEU A 565 -31.44 -0.22 1.92
N GLN A 566 -31.67 -0.75 3.13
CA GLN A 566 -32.35 -2.03 3.34
C GLN A 566 -33.69 -2.16 2.62
N TYR A 567 -34.44 -1.07 2.50
CA TYR A 567 -35.77 -1.12 1.88
C TYR A 567 -35.72 -1.40 0.37
N TYR A 568 -34.59 -1.14 -0.30
CA TYR A 568 -34.47 -1.39 -1.73
C TYR A 568 -34.27 -2.87 -2.08
N TRP A 569 -33.64 -3.67 -1.21
CA TRP A 569 -33.42 -5.11 -1.46
C TRP A 569 -34.28 -6.04 -0.59
N SER A 570 -34.92 -5.51 0.46
CA SER A 570 -35.81 -6.31 1.29
C SER A 570 -37.12 -6.62 0.55
N GLN A 571 -37.52 -7.89 0.57
CA GLN A 571 -38.86 -8.29 0.12
C GLN A 571 -39.85 -7.91 1.23
N ILE A 572 -40.35 -6.67 1.17
CA ILE A 572 -41.33 -6.18 2.15
C ILE A 572 -42.63 -6.98 1.94
N SER A 573 -42.97 -7.83 2.92
CA SER A 573 -44.28 -8.49 2.97
C SER A 573 -45.33 -7.45 3.35
N LEU A 574 -46.15 -7.03 2.38
CA LEU A 574 -47.25 -6.09 2.61
C LEU A 574 -48.34 -6.75 3.46
N LEU A 575 -48.48 -6.26 4.69
CA LEU A 575 -49.53 -6.68 5.61
C LEU A 575 -50.82 -5.95 5.21
N THR A 576 -51.77 -6.68 4.62
CA THR A 576 -53.03 -6.12 4.11
C THR A 576 -54.13 -6.08 5.16
N GLN A 577 -54.05 -6.91 6.20
CA GLN A 577 -55.02 -6.93 7.30
C GLN A 577 -54.42 -7.56 8.55
N ALA A 578 -54.57 -6.91 9.70
CA ALA A 578 -54.31 -7.48 11.01
C ALA A 578 -55.61 -7.50 11.82
N LYS A 579 -55.99 -8.65 12.37
CA LYS A 579 -57.17 -8.81 13.23
C LYS A 579 -56.74 -9.46 14.54
N ALA A 580 -57.10 -8.86 15.66
CA ALA A 580 -56.97 -9.45 16.98
C ALA A 580 -58.37 -9.82 17.49
N LEU A 581 -58.53 -11.02 18.06
CA LEU A 581 -59.77 -11.48 18.67
C LEU A 581 -59.49 -11.83 20.13
N VAL A 582 -60.17 -11.11 21.03
CA VAL A 582 -60.18 -11.39 22.48
C VAL A 582 -61.51 -12.06 22.80
N ASN A 583 -61.46 -13.21 23.47
CA ASN A 583 -62.67 -13.86 23.96
C ASN A 583 -62.96 -13.43 25.39
N GLU A 584 -63.80 -12.42 25.56
CA GLU A 584 -64.16 -11.87 26.88
C GLU A 584 -65.01 -12.82 27.74
N SER A 585 -65.58 -13.87 27.14
CA SER A 585 -66.38 -14.88 27.86
C SER A 585 -65.55 -16.04 28.43
N ASN A 586 -64.27 -16.15 28.05
CA ASN A 586 -63.36 -17.15 28.58
C ASN A 586 -61.92 -16.62 28.57
N ILE A 587 -61.50 -16.11 29.72
CA ILE A 587 -60.20 -15.46 29.95
C ILE A 587 -59.00 -16.43 29.90
N ASP A 588 -59.23 -17.75 29.89
CA ASP A 588 -58.17 -18.76 29.77
C ASP A 588 -57.77 -19.04 28.31
N LEU A 589 -58.52 -18.51 27.33
CA LEU A 589 -58.18 -18.65 25.92
C LEU A 589 -57.18 -17.56 25.49
N PRO A 590 -56.07 -17.95 24.81
CA PRO A 590 -55.06 -16.99 24.37
C PRO A 590 -55.60 -16.03 23.30
N LEU A 591 -55.08 -14.81 23.30
CA LEU A 591 -55.32 -13.79 22.26
C LEU A 591 -55.06 -14.38 20.87
N GLN A 592 -56.06 -14.34 19.98
CA GLN A 592 -55.91 -14.81 18.61
C GLN A 592 -55.57 -13.66 17.68
N ILE A 593 -54.39 -13.70 17.06
CA ILE A 593 -53.95 -12.71 16.07
C ILE A 593 -53.94 -13.36 14.68
N SER A 594 -54.67 -12.76 13.74
CA SER A 594 -54.71 -13.14 12.32
C SER A 594 -54.09 -12.02 11.49
N LEU A 595 -52.99 -12.33 10.80
CA LEU A 595 -52.31 -11.43 9.88
C LEU A 595 -52.51 -11.95 8.44
N LYS A 596 -52.97 -11.08 7.53
CA LYS A 596 -53.03 -11.34 6.08
C LYS A 596 -52.10 -10.36 5.36
N GLY A 597 -51.50 -10.83 4.28
CA GLY A 597 -50.62 -10.04 3.43
C GLY A 597 -50.37 -10.70 2.08
N TRP A 598 -49.71 -9.99 1.16
CA TRP A 598 -49.28 -10.51 -0.15
C TRP A 598 -47.85 -11.07 -0.08
N HIS A 599 -47.62 -12.15 -0.84
CA HIS A 599 -46.47 -13.07 -0.76
C HIS A 599 -46.37 -13.84 0.57
N SER A 600 -45.86 -15.08 0.51
CA SER A 600 -45.81 -16.01 1.65
C SER A 600 -45.14 -15.34 2.84
N ILE A 601 -45.91 -15.13 3.93
CA ILE A 601 -45.41 -14.73 5.25
C ILE A 601 -44.24 -15.68 5.57
N CYS A 602 -43.02 -15.20 5.33
CA CYS A 602 -41.84 -16.03 5.41
C CYS A 602 -41.71 -16.50 6.86
N ARG A 603 -41.38 -17.78 7.08
CA ARG A 603 -41.24 -18.43 8.40
C ARG A 603 -40.53 -17.57 9.47
N ARG A 604 -39.66 -16.64 9.05
CA ARG A 604 -38.94 -15.66 9.90
C ARG A 604 -39.82 -14.65 10.66
N ASN A 605 -40.88 -14.10 10.06
CA ASN A 605 -41.78 -13.17 10.76
C ASN A 605 -42.67 -13.89 11.79
N ARG A 606 -43.04 -15.15 11.50
CA ARG A 606 -43.68 -16.04 12.48
C ARG A 606 -42.75 -16.30 13.67
N GLN A 607 -41.47 -16.59 13.44
CA GLN A 607 -40.51 -16.85 14.51
C GLN A 607 -40.21 -15.60 15.38
N ARG A 608 -40.25 -14.39 14.80
CA ARG A 608 -40.12 -13.11 15.54
C ARG A 608 -41.35 -12.84 16.42
N LEU A 609 -42.55 -13.10 15.90
CA LEU A 609 -43.81 -13.06 16.66
C LEU A 609 -43.86 -14.14 17.75
N GLU A 610 -43.41 -15.36 17.48
CA GLU A 610 -43.34 -16.47 18.43
C GLU A 610 -42.31 -16.19 19.55
N ASN A 611 -41.13 -15.64 19.22
CA ASN A 611 -40.10 -15.26 20.20
C ASN A 611 -40.52 -14.06 21.06
N GLN A 612 -41.22 -13.07 20.48
CA GLN A 612 -41.80 -11.96 21.25
C GLN A 612 -42.97 -12.43 22.13
N ALA A 613 -43.79 -13.38 21.67
CA ALA A 613 -44.85 -14.00 22.46
C ALA A 613 -44.30 -14.88 23.60
N LEU A 614 -43.14 -15.52 23.42
CA LEU A 614 -42.43 -16.26 24.48
C LEU A 614 -41.94 -15.35 25.60
N ARG A 615 -41.44 -14.14 25.28
CA ARG A 615 -41.03 -13.14 26.29
C ARG A 615 -42.19 -12.59 27.13
N VAL A 616 -43.43 -12.66 26.63
CA VAL A 616 -44.63 -12.26 27.40
C VAL A 616 -44.94 -13.27 28.52
N LYS A 617 -44.51 -14.54 28.39
CA LYS A 617 -44.66 -15.56 29.44
C LYS A 617 -43.70 -15.39 30.64
N GLU A 618 -42.71 -14.51 30.52
CA GLU A 618 -41.70 -14.25 31.57
C GLU A 618 -42.05 -13.02 32.43
N LEU A 619 -43.19 -12.36 32.20
CA LEU A 619 -43.63 -11.21 32.97
C LEU A 619 -44.28 -11.65 34.30
N PRO A 620 -43.92 -11.06 35.45
CA PRO A 620 -44.50 -11.41 36.75
C PRO A 620 -46.03 -11.20 36.75
N GLU A 621 -46.77 -12.15 37.35
CA GLU A 621 -48.25 -12.23 37.39
C GLU A 621 -48.96 -10.99 37.96
N ASN A 622 -48.22 -10.04 38.52
CA ASN A 622 -48.72 -8.93 39.31
C ASN A 622 -49.04 -7.68 38.46
N MET A 623 -48.73 -7.69 37.15
CA MET A 623 -49.00 -6.58 36.25
C MET A 623 -50.24 -6.85 35.39
N ILE A 624 -51.40 -7.05 36.04
CA ILE A 624 -52.70 -7.05 35.36
C ILE A 624 -53.01 -5.61 34.92
N MET A 625 -52.58 -5.25 33.72
CA MET A 625 -53.34 -4.38 32.84
C MET A 625 -53.29 -5.00 31.46
N GLY A 626 -54.31 -5.79 31.13
CA GLY A 626 -54.52 -6.32 29.78
C GLY A 626 -54.48 -5.22 28.71
N CYS A 627 -54.82 -3.97 29.07
CA CYS A 627 -54.66 -2.80 28.20
C CYS A 627 -53.20 -2.48 27.88
N THR A 628 -52.23 -2.64 28.79
CA THR A 628 -50.82 -2.28 28.54
C THR A 628 -50.13 -3.30 27.63
N VAL A 629 -50.39 -4.60 27.81
CA VAL A 629 -49.84 -5.66 26.95
C VAL A 629 -50.45 -5.59 25.55
N VAL A 630 -51.76 -5.36 25.45
CA VAL A 630 -52.45 -5.12 24.17
C VAL A 630 -51.97 -3.81 23.54
N SER A 631 -51.73 -2.74 24.30
CA SER A 631 -51.13 -1.50 23.79
C SER A 631 -49.70 -1.69 23.30
N ILE A 632 -48.85 -2.50 23.94
CA ILE A 632 -47.48 -2.79 23.49
C ILE A 632 -47.51 -3.64 22.21
N MET A 633 -48.39 -4.65 22.13
CA MET A 633 -48.57 -5.45 20.91
C MET A 633 -49.17 -4.63 19.77
N ILE A 634 -50.18 -3.79 20.05
CA ILE A 634 -50.76 -2.85 19.08
C ILE A 634 -49.74 -1.79 18.67
N PHE A 635 -48.90 -1.26 19.57
CA PHE A 635 -47.79 -0.36 19.22
C PHE A 635 -46.74 -1.05 18.36
N SER A 636 -46.48 -2.34 18.58
CA SER A 636 -45.55 -3.13 17.77
C SER A 636 -46.11 -3.42 16.38
N VAL A 637 -47.43 -3.65 16.27
CA VAL A 637 -48.15 -3.81 15.00
C VAL A 637 -48.37 -2.47 14.29
N LEU A 638 -48.57 -1.37 15.02
CA LEU A 638 -48.69 -0.02 14.47
C LEU A 638 -47.33 0.58 14.07
N ARG A 639 -46.22 0.23 14.73
CA ARG A 639 -44.87 0.54 14.21
C ARG A 639 -44.59 -0.19 12.90
N MET A 640 -45.09 -1.42 12.74
CA MET A 640 -45.10 -2.07 11.41
C MET A 640 -46.00 -1.34 10.41
N ALA A 641 -47.07 -0.66 10.85
CA ALA A 641 -47.93 0.16 9.99
C ALA A 641 -47.38 1.58 9.72
N GLU A 642 -46.55 2.15 10.59
CA GLU A 642 -45.79 3.39 10.32
C GLU A 642 -44.72 3.16 9.25
N VAL A 643 -44.12 1.95 9.21
CA VAL A 643 -43.28 1.49 8.09
C VAL A 643 -44.07 1.36 6.77
N ILE A 644 -45.41 1.25 6.83
CA ILE A 644 -46.30 1.18 5.65
C ILE A 644 -46.73 2.58 5.15
N ARG A 645 -46.66 3.63 5.98
CA ARG A 645 -47.07 4.99 5.57
C ARG A 645 -46.03 5.75 4.77
N SER A 646 -44.75 5.37 4.81
CA SER A 646 -43.71 6.04 3.99
C SER A 646 -43.68 5.58 2.54
N SER A 647 -44.50 4.60 2.15
CA SER A 647 -44.61 4.10 0.76
C SER A 647 -45.98 4.37 0.13
N ALA A 648 -46.77 5.28 0.69
CA ALA A 648 -48.12 5.62 0.21
C ALA A 648 -48.34 7.13 -0.01
N ILE A 649 -47.25 7.90 -0.19
CA ILE A 649 -47.32 9.24 -0.79
C ILE A 649 -46.66 9.14 -2.18
N GLU A 650 -47.38 8.46 -3.07
CA GLU A 650 -47.56 8.81 -4.49
C GLU A 650 -48.94 8.31 -4.93
#